data_AF-A0A968J7Q6-F1
#
_entry.id   AF-A0A968J7Q6-F1
#
_cell.length_a   1.000
_cell.length_b   1.000
_cell.length_c   1.000
_cell.angle_alpha   90.00
_cell.angle_beta   90.00
_cell.angle_gamma   90.00
#
_symmetry.space_group_name_H-M   'P 1'
#
loop_
_entity.id
_entity.type
_entity.pdbx_description
1 polymer ?
#
loop_
_entity_poly.entity_id
_entity_poly.type
_entity_poly.pdbx_seq_one_letter_code
_entity_poly.pdbx_strand_id
1 'polypeptide(L)'
;MEQRTLLDTLWVILAAGMVFLMQPGFMCLESGLTRSKNNINVAAKNLADFAIAVALFWAFGFALMFGQTWAGWWGHSHFLVSPDQDFSLAAFFLFQAMFCGTATTIVSGAVAERMPFKAYLLISCVGSGLIYPVFGHWAWNGADVGVPLGWLGQLGFVDFAGSTVVHSIGGWISLAALVVIGPRRGRFSEEGNPRTLQSANMPMSVLGAMLLWFGWLGFNGGSSLVFNQWVPLILTNTILAGIAGMLSAVGISLLAKGQVEINSLINGGIAGLVAITASCHAVTPPLAVLIGLVGSCVTSWATRWLEQHQIDDAVGAVPVHLAAGIWGTVALALLGRADLLPLARGPQLLVQLLGVGVAGLWAFGTMYLLLRWIHPHFPLRVSADAEEKGLNLVEHGAKTEAYDLLQIMSQHAQTQDLQQRVPVNTFTEFGLIAQRYNQVMDALEAASHQIQQLNRKLQSENQRMRAELDLTAELQRMILPKDQELQKISDLEIAGWMQPADEVGGDYYDVLSEHGLVKIGIGDVTGHGLESGVLMLMAQTAVRTLTIANESDPVRFLNILNRVIYENLQRMGSDKNMSLLLLDYDGGTLRLSGQHEEMIVIRQQGGVERVDTDALGFPIGLEADIQDFVAQVAVKLNPGDIVVLYTDGITEAENASHDFFGLERLCEVVRQHAHLSARDICQQIVDTLYSFIQGHTIFDDLTLLVIKQV
;
A
#
# COMPACT_ATOMS: atom_id res chain seq x y z
N MET A 1 24.14 -14.71 69.19
CA MET A 1 24.08 -14.34 67.77
C MET A 1 25.49 -14.06 67.32
N GLU A 2 26.05 -14.87 66.44
CA GLU A 2 27.33 -14.52 65.80
C GLU A 2 27.10 -13.25 64.97
N GLN A 3 27.90 -12.22 65.25
CA GLN A 3 27.97 -11.02 64.43
C GLN A 3 28.40 -11.45 63.02
N ARG A 4 27.71 -10.98 61.96
CA ARG A 4 28.14 -11.24 60.58
C ARG A 4 29.60 -10.85 60.43
N THR A 5 30.40 -11.75 59.88
CA THR A 5 31.83 -11.45 59.69
C THR A 5 32.00 -10.42 58.57
N LEU A 6 33.16 -9.79 58.52
CA LEU A 6 33.54 -8.95 57.37
C LEU A 6 33.55 -9.75 56.07
N LEU A 7 33.86 -11.05 56.14
CA LEU A 7 33.85 -11.94 54.97
C LEU A 7 32.41 -12.17 54.47
N ASP A 8 31.45 -12.39 55.37
CA ASP A 8 30.03 -12.51 55.02
C ASP A 8 29.51 -11.23 54.37
N THR A 9 29.87 -10.08 54.96
CA THR A 9 29.44 -8.77 54.44
C THR A 9 30.08 -8.48 53.08
N LEU A 10 31.35 -8.81 52.89
CA LEU A 10 32.03 -8.71 51.58
C LEU A 10 31.34 -9.60 50.54
N TRP A 11 31.02 -10.85 50.89
CA TRP A 11 30.30 -11.76 50.00
C TRP A 11 28.94 -11.19 49.58
N VAL A 12 28.16 -10.64 50.51
CA VAL A 12 26.87 -10.01 50.21
C VAL A 12 27.03 -8.80 49.28
N ILE A 13 28.06 -7.97 49.47
CA ILE A 13 28.35 -6.82 48.58
C ILE A 13 28.73 -7.29 47.18
N LEU A 14 29.59 -8.30 47.05
CA LEU A 14 29.96 -8.89 45.76
C LEU A 14 28.73 -9.52 45.08
N ALA A 15 27.89 -10.20 45.85
CA ALA A 15 26.64 -10.75 45.37
C ALA A 15 25.69 -9.65 44.88
N ALA A 16 25.57 -8.54 45.61
CA ALA A 16 24.79 -7.38 45.17
C ALA A 16 25.31 -6.82 43.84
N GLY A 17 26.65 -6.72 43.67
CA GLY A 17 27.26 -6.31 42.39
C GLY A 17 26.97 -7.28 41.24
N MET A 18 26.94 -8.58 41.50
CA MET A 18 26.52 -9.59 40.51
C MET A 18 25.03 -9.45 40.18
N VAL A 19 24.14 -9.27 41.17
CA VAL A 19 22.70 -9.07 40.90
C VAL A 19 22.46 -7.75 40.16
N PHE A 20 23.22 -6.70 40.43
CA PHE A 20 23.16 -5.46 39.66
C PHE A 20 23.37 -5.71 38.16
N LEU A 21 24.27 -6.62 37.77
CA LEU A 21 24.48 -6.99 36.35
C LEU A 21 23.27 -7.67 35.70
N MET A 22 22.27 -8.11 36.48
CA MET A 22 21.01 -8.55 35.90
C MET A 22 20.26 -7.40 35.23
N GLN A 23 20.42 -6.15 35.69
CA GLN A 23 19.78 -4.96 35.09
C GLN A 23 20.19 -4.73 33.63
N PRO A 24 21.50 -4.57 33.30
CA PRO A 24 21.92 -4.54 31.90
C PRO A 24 21.63 -5.87 31.18
N GLY A 25 21.52 -6.99 31.92
CA GLY A 25 21.05 -8.28 31.39
C GLY A 25 19.63 -8.21 30.81
N PHE A 26 18.65 -7.73 31.58
CA PHE A 26 17.27 -7.50 31.12
C PHE A 26 17.25 -6.48 29.98
N MET A 27 17.96 -5.35 30.14
CA MET A 27 18.04 -4.33 29.09
C MET A 27 18.49 -4.91 27.75
N CYS A 28 19.58 -5.69 27.72
CA CYS A 28 20.10 -6.33 26.51
C CYS A 28 19.14 -7.41 25.97
N LEU A 29 18.60 -8.25 26.85
CA LEU A 29 17.64 -9.30 26.52
C LEU A 29 16.45 -8.72 25.75
N GLU A 30 15.78 -7.76 26.38
CA GLU A 30 14.50 -7.21 25.93
C GLU A 30 14.67 -6.26 24.73
N SER A 31 15.70 -5.42 24.75
CA SER A 31 16.00 -4.54 23.61
C SER A 31 16.38 -5.34 22.37
N GLY A 32 16.95 -6.54 22.55
CA GLY A 32 17.30 -7.44 21.46
C GLY A 32 16.10 -8.22 20.92
N LEU A 33 15.18 -8.66 21.79
CA LEU A 33 13.99 -9.46 21.43
C LEU A 33 12.87 -8.62 20.81
N THR A 34 12.79 -7.34 21.15
CA THR A 34 11.80 -6.41 20.62
C THR A 34 12.17 -5.89 19.23
N ARG A 35 11.22 -5.32 18.48
CA ARG A 35 11.49 -4.75 17.14
C ARG A 35 12.42 -3.53 17.24
N SER A 36 13.26 -3.34 16.21
CA SER A 36 14.29 -2.28 16.16
C SER A 36 13.75 -0.86 16.38
N LYS A 37 12.51 -0.60 15.95
CA LYS A 37 11.81 0.69 16.15
C LYS A 37 11.44 1.01 17.61
N ASN A 38 11.68 0.08 18.54
CA ASN A 38 11.30 0.18 19.95
C ASN A 38 12.45 -0.07 20.95
N ASN A 39 13.63 -0.47 20.49
CA ASN A 39 14.74 -0.89 21.36
C ASN A 39 15.28 0.23 22.30
N ILE A 40 15.32 1.49 21.85
CA ILE A 40 15.75 2.65 22.66
C ILE A 40 14.73 2.89 23.78
N ASN A 41 13.44 2.78 23.45
CA ASN A 41 12.38 2.90 24.44
C ASN A 41 12.49 1.83 25.53
N VAL A 42 12.77 0.58 25.15
CA VAL A 42 12.96 -0.53 26.08
C VAL A 42 14.19 -0.33 26.96
N ALA A 43 15.31 0.11 26.37
CA ALA A 43 16.52 0.41 27.14
C ALA A 43 16.30 1.55 28.14
N ALA A 44 15.60 2.61 27.73
CA ALA A 44 15.24 3.71 28.61
C ALA A 44 14.34 3.28 29.77
N LYS A 45 13.39 2.35 29.52
CA LYS A 45 12.52 1.77 30.56
C LYS A 45 13.32 1.03 31.61
N ASN A 46 14.20 0.13 31.19
CA ASN A 46 15.09 -0.63 32.09
C ASN A 46 15.95 0.30 32.97
N LEU A 47 16.53 1.36 32.39
CA LEU A 47 17.32 2.30 33.17
C LEU A 47 16.46 3.11 34.17
N ALA A 48 15.28 3.54 33.73
CA ALA A 48 14.38 4.37 34.54
C ALA A 48 13.71 3.56 35.67
N ASP A 49 13.33 2.31 35.42
CA ASP A 49 12.76 1.47 36.47
C ASP A 49 13.76 1.15 37.57
N PHE A 50 15.03 0.94 37.24
CA PHE A 50 16.06 0.72 38.23
C PHE A 50 16.20 1.94 39.15
N ALA A 51 16.24 3.14 38.55
CA ALA A 51 16.31 4.39 39.30
C ALA A 51 15.09 4.56 40.23
N ILE A 52 13.87 4.30 39.73
CA ILE A 52 12.64 4.38 40.51
C ILE A 52 12.62 3.33 41.62
N ALA A 53 12.92 2.08 41.29
CA ALA A 53 12.84 0.96 42.22
C ALA A 53 13.81 1.15 43.38
N VAL A 54 15.07 1.49 43.09
CA VAL A 54 16.07 1.74 44.13
C VAL A 54 15.71 2.98 44.95
N ALA A 55 15.23 4.07 44.31
CA ALA A 55 14.85 5.29 45.04
C ALA A 55 13.67 5.06 46.00
N LEU A 56 12.61 4.40 45.56
CA LEU A 56 11.44 4.11 46.41
C LEU A 56 11.77 3.08 47.48
N PHE A 57 12.56 2.06 47.13
CA PHE A 57 13.00 1.05 48.09
C PHE A 57 13.90 1.67 49.17
N TRP A 58 14.82 2.56 48.80
CA TRP A 58 15.61 3.34 49.75
C TRP A 58 14.75 4.25 50.64
N ALA A 59 13.80 4.98 50.04
CA ALA A 59 12.99 5.96 50.76
C ALA A 59 12.09 5.30 51.82
N PHE A 60 11.36 4.24 51.43
CA PHE A 60 10.42 3.58 52.32
C PHE A 60 10.18 2.09 52.04
N GLY A 61 10.49 1.56 50.85
CA GLY A 61 10.22 0.15 50.55
C GLY A 61 11.02 -0.84 51.41
N PHE A 62 12.28 -0.52 51.74
CA PHE A 62 13.10 -1.30 52.67
C PHE A 62 12.48 -1.27 54.07
N ALA A 63 11.98 -0.12 54.51
CA ALA A 63 11.28 0.03 55.78
C ALA A 63 10.02 -0.84 55.83
N LEU A 64 9.25 -0.86 54.74
CA LEU A 64 8.04 -1.68 54.63
C LEU A 64 8.34 -3.18 54.63
N MET A 65 9.49 -3.59 54.07
CA MET A 65 9.83 -5.01 53.86
C MET A 65 10.63 -5.62 55.02
N PHE A 66 11.60 -4.89 55.57
CA PHE A 66 12.56 -5.37 56.58
C PHE A 66 12.56 -4.54 57.86
N GLY A 67 11.71 -3.51 57.96
CA GLY A 67 11.48 -2.79 59.20
C GLY A 67 10.91 -3.66 60.32
N GLN A 68 10.92 -3.11 61.53
CA GLN A 68 10.24 -3.71 62.68
C GLN A 68 8.80 -4.03 62.31
N THR A 69 8.40 -5.28 62.53
CA THR A 69 7.13 -5.79 62.04
C THR A 69 5.95 -5.28 62.88
N TRP A 70 4.90 -4.81 62.22
CA TRP A 70 3.59 -4.62 62.84
C TRP A 70 2.73 -5.86 62.57
N ALA A 71 2.66 -6.74 63.57
CA ALA A 71 1.87 -7.99 63.54
C ALA A 71 2.10 -8.90 62.32
N GLY A 72 3.28 -8.85 61.69
CA GLY A 72 3.61 -9.66 60.52
C GLY A 72 3.17 -9.08 59.16
N TRP A 73 2.53 -7.91 59.13
CA TRP A 73 1.89 -7.35 57.93
C TRP A 73 2.73 -6.33 57.16
N TRP A 74 3.42 -5.41 57.85
CA TRP A 74 4.35 -4.45 57.25
C TRP A 74 5.36 -3.94 58.28
N GLY A 75 6.48 -3.44 57.80
CA GLY A 75 7.51 -2.81 58.60
C GLY A 75 7.28 -1.32 58.83
N HIS A 76 7.76 -0.77 59.94
CA HIS A 76 7.60 0.65 60.31
C HIS A 76 8.88 1.33 60.83
N SER A 77 10.05 0.78 60.51
CA SER A 77 11.37 1.35 60.85
C SER A 77 12.34 1.24 59.66
N HIS A 78 13.49 1.93 59.70
CA HIS A 78 14.50 1.96 58.62
C HIS A 78 14.07 2.71 57.35
N PHE A 79 13.31 3.79 57.49
CA PHE A 79 13.10 4.76 56.40
C PHE A 79 14.41 5.48 56.06
N LEU A 80 14.61 5.81 54.78
CA LEU A 80 15.79 6.55 54.29
C LEU A 80 17.11 5.93 54.80
N VAL A 81 17.31 4.64 54.50
CA VAL A 81 18.46 3.86 55.00
C VAL A 81 19.78 4.61 54.76
N SER A 82 20.57 4.79 55.83
CA SER A 82 21.88 5.45 55.77
C SER A 82 23.02 4.47 56.06
N PRO A 83 24.12 4.51 55.29
CA PRO A 83 25.31 3.68 55.51
C PRO A 83 25.97 3.89 56.89
N ASP A 84 25.79 5.06 57.49
CA ASP A 84 26.47 5.44 58.74
C ASP A 84 25.88 4.75 59.98
N GLN A 85 24.70 4.13 59.84
CA GLN A 85 23.98 3.52 60.97
C GLN A 85 24.48 2.10 61.29
N ASP A 86 24.75 1.29 60.26
CA ASP A 86 25.25 -0.09 60.39
C ASP A 86 25.77 -0.59 59.01
N PHE A 87 27.04 -1.00 58.98
CA PHE A 87 27.70 -1.48 57.76
C PHE A 87 27.06 -2.76 57.19
N SER A 88 26.67 -3.71 58.04
CA SER A 88 26.02 -4.94 57.62
C SER A 88 24.59 -4.69 57.15
N LEU A 89 23.88 -3.76 57.78
CA LEU A 89 22.55 -3.31 57.33
C LEU A 89 22.64 -2.63 55.97
N ALA A 90 23.64 -1.78 55.73
CA ALA A 90 23.86 -1.12 54.45
C ALA A 90 24.14 -2.13 53.33
N ALA A 91 24.97 -3.15 53.59
CA ALA A 91 25.21 -4.24 52.65
C ALA A 91 23.95 -5.06 52.36
N PHE A 92 23.15 -5.36 53.39
CA PHE A 92 21.88 -6.06 53.23
C PHE A 92 20.86 -5.24 52.44
N PHE A 93 20.76 -3.93 52.71
CA PHE A 93 19.96 -3.00 51.93
C PHE A 93 20.37 -3.00 50.45
N LEU A 94 21.68 -2.87 50.16
CA LEU A 94 22.18 -2.90 48.78
C LEU A 94 21.78 -4.19 48.07
N PHE A 95 21.96 -5.34 48.73
CA PHE A 95 21.57 -6.63 48.18
C PHE A 95 20.07 -6.70 47.86
N GLN A 96 19.22 -6.31 48.82
CA GLN A 96 17.76 -6.35 48.66
C GLN A 96 17.22 -5.30 47.68
N ALA A 97 17.89 -4.15 47.55
CA ALA A 97 17.56 -3.15 46.54
C ALA A 97 17.73 -3.70 45.12
N MET A 98 18.73 -4.55 44.90
CA MET A 98 18.91 -5.19 43.58
C MET A 98 17.79 -6.19 43.29
N PHE A 99 17.26 -6.90 44.29
CA PHE A 99 16.12 -7.81 44.13
C PHE A 99 14.83 -7.04 43.81
N CYS A 100 14.61 -5.90 44.49
CA CYS A 100 13.50 -5.00 44.18
C CYS A 100 13.57 -4.50 42.73
N GLY A 101 14.77 -4.07 42.28
CA GLY A 101 15.01 -3.70 40.89
C GLY A 101 14.68 -4.85 39.93
N THR A 102 15.15 -6.07 40.22
CA THR A 102 14.90 -7.26 39.41
C THR A 102 13.40 -7.60 39.32
N ALA A 103 12.66 -7.55 40.45
CA ALA A 103 11.21 -7.79 40.45
C ALA A 103 10.46 -6.78 39.58
N THR A 104 10.91 -5.53 39.59
CA THR A 104 10.30 -4.42 38.87
C THR A 104 10.57 -4.50 37.37
N THR A 105 11.81 -4.77 36.97
CA THR A 105 12.24 -4.74 35.57
C THR A 105 11.64 -5.89 34.74
N ILE A 106 11.26 -7.01 35.36
CA ILE A 106 10.55 -8.14 34.71
C ILE A 106 9.31 -7.68 33.91
N VAL A 107 8.68 -6.58 34.34
CA VAL A 107 7.49 -6.03 33.69
C VAL A 107 7.81 -5.30 32.38
N SER A 108 8.99 -4.66 32.30
CA SER A 108 9.39 -3.80 31.18
C SER A 108 9.37 -4.53 29.84
N GLY A 109 9.98 -5.72 29.80
CA GLY A 109 9.97 -6.59 28.64
C GLY A 109 8.57 -7.05 28.25
N ALA A 110 7.73 -7.46 29.21
CA ALA A 110 6.39 -7.97 28.91
C ALA A 110 5.53 -6.96 28.15
N VAL A 111 5.55 -5.69 28.58
CA VAL A 111 4.70 -4.60 28.07
C VAL A 111 5.33 -3.78 26.93
N ALA A 112 6.52 -4.19 26.46
CA ALA A 112 7.28 -3.49 25.44
C ALA A 112 6.48 -3.19 24.16
N GLU A 113 6.91 -2.17 23.42
CA GLU A 113 6.37 -1.77 22.10
C GLU A 113 4.98 -1.11 22.05
N ARG A 114 4.10 -1.30 23.05
CA ARG A 114 2.77 -0.66 23.05
C ARG A 114 2.43 0.16 24.29
N MET A 115 3.09 -0.09 25.42
CA MET A 115 2.86 0.70 26.63
C MET A 115 3.66 2.01 26.57
N PRO A 116 3.02 3.18 26.79
CA PRO A 116 3.72 4.46 26.87
C PRO A 116 4.75 4.47 28.00
N PHE A 117 5.85 5.20 27.82
CA PHE A 117 6.92 5.32 28.82
C PHE A 117 6.39 5.77 30.18
N LYS A 118 5.53 6.81 30.22
CA LYS A 118 4.95 7.32 31.48
C LYS A 118 4.07 6.30 32.19
N ALA A 119 3.34 5.47 31.45
CA ALA A 119 2.53 4.38 32.01
C ALA A 119 3.40 3.31 32.66
N TYR A 120 4.52 3.00 32.02
CA TYR A 120 5.48 2.08 32.57
C TYR A 120 6.08 2.59 33.89
N LEU A 121 6.48 3.87 33.97
CA LEU A 121 7.00 4.45 35.23
C LEU A 121 6.02 4.32 36.40
N LEU A 122 4.72 4.51 36.15
CA LEU A 122 3.69 4.33 37.17
C LEU A 122 3.63 2.88 37.68
N ILE A 123 3.69 1.92 36.76
CA ILE A 123 3.73 0.49 37.11
C ILE A 123 4.99 0.19 37.93
N SER A 124 6.15 0.72 37.53
CA SER A 124 7.40 0.56 38.28
C SER A 124 7.29 1.15 39.68
N CYS A 125 6.68 2.33 39.85
CA CYS A 125 6.46 2.95 41.17
C CYS A 125 5.61 2.06 42.09
N VAL A 126 4.50 1.55 41.58
CA VAL A 126 3.56 0.74 42.37
C VAL A 126 4.14 -0.65 42.66
N GLY A 127 4.79 -1.25 41.68
CA GLY A 127 5.47 -2.54 41.81
C GLY A 127 6.55 -2.50 42.88
N SER A 128 7.50 -1.56 42.77
CA SER A 128 8.66 -1.45 43.67
C SER A 128 8.35 -0.81 45.04
N GLY A 129 7.42 0.15 45.08
CA GLY A 129 7.11 0.90 46.30
C GLY A 129 6.05 0.24 47.18
N LEU A 130 5.14 -0.55 46.61
CA LEU A 130 4.00 -1.12 47.35
C LEU A 130 3.92 -2.65 47.22
N ILE A 131 3.75 -3.17 46.01
CA ILE A 131 3.41 -4.59 45.83
C ILE A 131 4.55 -5.49 46.31
N TYR A 132 5.76 -5.26 45.81
CA TYR A 132 6.96 -6.03 46.14
C TYR A 132 7.31 -5.97 47.64
N PRO A 133 7.51 -4.79 48.27
CA PRO A 133 7.96 -4.74 49.66
C PRO A 133 6.92 -5.28 50.64
N VAL A 134 5.63 -5.13 50.37
CA VAL A 134 4.57 -5.69 51.24
C VAL A 134 4.56 -7.22 51.19
N PHE A 135 4.59 -7.82 49.99
CA PHE A 135 4.67 -9.29 49.89
C PHE A 135 6.00 -9.81 50.45
N GLY A 136 7.09 -9.10 50.15
CA GLY A 136 8.41 -9.33 50.72
C GLY A 136 8.41 -9.32 52.24
N HIS A 137 7.66 -8.42 52.88
CA HIS A 137 7.50 -8.41 54.34
C HIS A 137 6.87 -9.71 54.83
N TRP A 138 5.79 -10.15 54.18
CA TRP A 138 5.07 -11.37 54.58
C TRP A 138 5.96 -12.61 54.50
N ALA A 139 6.79 -12.70 53.47
CA ALA A 139 7.63 -13.88 53.20
C ALA A 139 9.00 -13.83 53.88
N TRP A 140 9.68 -12.68 53.89
CA TRP A 140 11.11 -12.55 54.21
C TRP A 140 11.44 -11.60 55.36
N ASN A 141 10.48 -10.91 55.99
CA ASN A 141 10.82 -10.08 57.14
C ASN A 141 11.48 -10.93 58.24
N GLY A 142 12.60 -10.43 58.78
CA GLY A 142 13.45 -11.12 59.74
C GLY A 142 14.53 -12.04 59.14
N ALA A 143 14.69 -12.05 57.81
CA ALA A 143 15.80 -12.75 57.13
C ALA A 143 17.19 -12.19 57.52
N ASP A 144 17.26 -10.91 57.87
CA ASP A 144 18.48 -10.26 58.36
C ASP A 144 18.97 -10.84 59.70
N VAL A 145 18.04 -11.22 60.57
CA VAL A 145 18.28 -11.80 61.91
C VAL A 145 18.09 -13.33 61.96
N GLY A 146 17.63 -13.95 60.88
CA GLY A 146 17.44 -15.41 60.76
C GLY A 146 16.19 -15.96 61.45
N VAL A 147 15.19 -15.12 61.75
CA VAL A 147 13.92 -15.52 62.38
C VAL A 147 12.76 -15.01 61.52
N PRO A 148 11.81 -15.86 61.08
CA PRO A 148 10.69 -15.41 60.28
C PRO A 148 9.74 -14.54 61.11
N LEU A 149 9.59 -13.28 60.71
CA LEU A 149 8.76 -12.26 61.39
C LEU A 149 7.55 -11.83 60.56
N GLY A 150 7.53 -12.11 59.26
CA GLY A 150 6.35 -11.98 58.40
C GLY A 150 5.35 -13.12 58.62
N TRP A 151 4.05 -12.85 58.51
CA TRP A 151 3.03 -13.85 58.82
C TRP A 151 3.13 -15.11 57.94
N LEU A 152 3.48 -14.96 56.65
CA LEU A 152 3.57 -16.08 55.71
C LEU A 152 4.84 -16.90 55.98
N GLY A 153 5.96 -16.23 56.29
CA GLY A 153 7.19 -16.89 56.75
C GLY A 153 6.99 -17.64 58.08
N GLN A 154 6.22 -17.07 59.02
CA GLN A 154 5.87 -17.72 60.30
C GLN A 154 5.03 -18.99 60.11
N LEU A 155 4.19 -19.04 59.07
CA LEU A 155 3.48 -20.25 58.69
C LEU A 155 4.39 -21.32 58.07
N GLY A 156 5.67 -21.02 57.83
CA GLY A 156 6.66 -21.94 57.27
C GLY A 156 6.82 -21.82 55.76
N PHE A 157 6.40 -20.72 55.14
CA PHE A 157 6.66 -20.49 53.71
C PHE A 157 8.16 -20.33 53.46
N VAL A 158 8.68 -21.07 52.48
CA VAL A 158 10.09 -21.05 52.10
C VAL A 158 10.22 -20.62 50.65
N ASP A 159 10.97 -19.55 50.43
CA ASP A 159 11.40 -19.12 49.12
C ASP A 159 12.81 -18.57 49.27
N PHE A 160 13.83 -19.36 48.96
CA PHE A 160 15.20 -19.06 49.37
C PHE A 160 15.75 -17.77 48.76
N ALA A 161 15.60 -17.61 47.45
CA ALA A 161 16.10 -16.45 46.72
C ALA A 161 15.00 -15.73 45.91
N GLY A 162 13.76 -16.23 45.85
CA GLY A 162 12.65 -15.46 45.28
C GLY A 162 12.02 -16.02 43.99
N SER A 163 11.77 -17.33 43.86
CA SER A 163 10.92 -17.83 42.76
C SER A 163 9.51 -17.24 42.83
N THR A 164 9.00 -17.00 44.04
CA THR A 164 7.73 -16.29 44.25
C THR A 164 7.97 -14.80 44.50
N VAL A 165 8.77 -14.44 45.52
CA VAL A 165 8.91 -13.05 46.01
C VAL A 165 9.40 -12.08 44.92
N VAL A 166 10.30 -12.53 44.04
CA VAL A 166 10.82 -11.71 42.94
C VAL A 166 10.13 -12.09 41.63
N HIS A 167 10.30 -13.34 41.19
CA HIS A 167 9.91 -13.74 39.85
C HIS A 167 8.39 -13.84 39.68
N SER A 168 7.69 -14.55 40.57
CA SER A 168 6.22 -14.65 40.45
C SER A 168 5.53 -13.32 40.69
N ILE A 169 6.00 -12.48 41.63
CA ILE A 169 5.45 -11.12 41.82
C ILE A 169 5.60 -10.29 40.55
N GLY A 170 6.80 -10.22 39.96
CA GLY A 170 7.02 -9.53 38.69
C GLY A 170 6.16 -10.11 37.57
N GLY A 171 6.07 -11.44 37.48
CA GLY A 171 5.25 -12.13 36.49
C GLY A 171 3.74 -11.93 36.63
N TRP A 172 3.21 -11.84 37.86
CA TRP A 172 1.80 -11.53 38.12
C TRP A 172 1.46 -10.09 37.76
N ILE A 173 2.36 -9.14 38.08
CA ILE A 173 2.24 -7.73 37.65
C ILE A 173 2.24 -7.65 36.12
N SER A 174 3.16 -8.36 35.46
CA SER A 174 3.20 -8.46 34.00
C SER A 174 1.88 -8.97 33.45
N LEU A 175 1.38 -10.11 33.94
CA LEU A 175 0.12 -10.68 33.46
C LEU A 175 -1.06 -9.71 33.62
N ALA A 176 -1.15 -9.01 34.75
CA ALA A 176 -2.17 -7.98 34.96
C ALA A 176 -2.08 -6.85 33.91
N ALA A 177 -0.86 -6.37 33.64
CA ALA A 177 -0.64 -5.36 32.61
C ALA A 177 -1.00 -5.87 31.21
N LEU A 178 -0.60 -7.09 30.85
CA LEU A 178 -0.88 -7.72 29.56
C LEU A 178 -2.38 -7.84 29.28
N VAL A 179 -3.16 -8.27 30.28
CA VAL A 179 -4.62 -8.42 30.16
C VAL A 179 -5.32 -7.06 29.94
N VAL A 180 -4.79 -5.98 30.52
CA VAL A 180 -5.39 -4.65 30.38
C VAL A 180 -5.00 -3.97 29.06
N ILE A 181 -3.75 -4.08 28.61
CA ILE A 181 -3.27 -3.37 27.41
C ILE A 181 -3.53 -4.12 26.09
N GLY A 182 -3.74 -5.44 26.15
CA GLY A 182 -3.99 -6.29 24.99
C GLY A 182 -2.75 -6.52 24.08
N PRO A 183 -2.93 -7.27 22.98
CA PRO A 183 -1.83 -7.76 22.17
C PRO A 183 -1.20 -6.72 21.25
N ARG A 184 0.09 -6.83 20.90
CA ARG A 184 0.73 -5.95 19.90
C ARG A 184 0.08 -6.12 18.52
N ARG A 185 0.02 -5.03 17.76
CA ARG A 185 -0.46 -5.07 16.37
C ARG A 185 0.42 -5.98 15.52
N GLY A 186 -0.23 -6.85 14.75
CA GLY A 186 0.41 -7.84 13.88
C GLY A 186 0.88 -9.11 14.59
N ARG A 187 0.73 -9.21 15.93
CA ARG A 187 1.11 -10.42 16.69
C ARG A 187 0.21 -11.62 16.38
N PHE A 188 -1.09 -11.38 16.18
CA PHE A 188 -2.07 -12.41 15.84
C PHE A 188 -2.71 -12.08 14.49
N SER A 189 -3.00 -13.10 13.67
CA SER A 189 -3.78 -12.93 12.43
C SER A 189 -5.25 -12.62 12.73
N GLU A 190 -6.04 -12.29 11.70
CA GLU A 190 -7.50 -12.11 11.84
C GLU A 190 -8.19 -13.39 12.35
N GLU A 191 -7.67 -14.56 11.97
CA GLU A 191 -8.11 -15.88 12.47
C GLU A 191 -7.63 -16.18 13.91
N GLY A 192 -6.83 -15.29 14.51
CA GLY A 192 -6.28 -15.46 15.85
C GLY A 192 -5.00 -16.29 15.93
N ASN A 193 -4.42 -16.69 14.80
CA ASN A 193 -3.19 -17.50 14.77
C ASN A 193 -1.96 -16.66 15.15
N PRO A 194 -1.06 -17.15 16.02
CA PRO A 194 0.14 -16.43 16.44
C PRO A 194 1.12 -16.25 15.28
N ARG A 195 1.65 -15.04 15.12
CA ARG A 195 2.72 -14.67 14.18
C ARG A 195 3.97 -14.26 14.96
N THR A 196 5.13 -14.77 14.53
CA THR A 196 6.41 -14.37 15.10
C THR A 196 6.75 -12.95 14.65
N LEU A 197 7.00 -12.05 15.59
CA LEU A 197 7.55 -10.72 15.32
C LEU A 197 9.07 -10.81 15.29
N GLN A 198 9.70 -10.14 14.33
CA GLN A 198 11.15 -10.18 14.16
C GLN A 198 11.85 -9.38 15.26
N SER A 199 12.83 -10.03 15.91
CA SER A 199 13.69 -9.45 16.93
C SER A 199 14.73 -8.50 16.32
N ALA A 200 15.08 -7.42 17.03
CA ALA A 200 16.04 -6.42 16.56
C ALA A 200 17.47 -6.97 16.48
N ASN A 201 17.90 -7.70 17.50
CA ASN A 201 19.29 -8.16 17.61
C ASN A 201 19.39 -9.38 18.54
N MET A 202 19.33 -10.58 17.96
CA MET A 202 19.42 -11.83 18.71
C MET A 202 20.76 -12.02 19.45
N PRO A 203 21.94 -11.68 18.89
CA PRO A 203 23.19 -11.69 19.64
C PRO A 203 23.15 -10.84 20.92
N MET A 204 22.51 -9.66 20.87
CA MET A 204 22.33 -8.82 22.06
C MET A 204 21.41 -9.48 23.09
N SER A 205 20.37 -10.19 22.65
CA SER A 205 19.53 -10.96 23.56
C SER A 205 20.28 -12.11 24.24
N VAL A 206 21.15 -12.80 23.52
CA VAL A 206 22.01 -13.85 24.07
C VAL A 206 22.99 -13.26 25.10
N LEU A 207 23.61 -12.10 24.80
CA LEU A 207 24.45 -11.39 25.77
C LEU A 207 23.66 -11.05 27.05
N GLY A 208 22.43 -10.56 26.90
CA GLY A 208 21.53 -10.30 28.03
C GLY A 208 21.30 -11.54 28.89
N ALA A 209 20.98 -12.68 28.26
CA ALA A 209 20.80 -13.95 28.95
C ALA A 209 22.07 -14.42 29.69
N MET A 210 23.25 -14.21 29.12
CA MET A 210 24.53 -14.54 29.78
C MET A 210 24.79 -13.66 31.00
N LEU A 211 24.50 -12.35 30.91
CA LEU A 211 24.61 -11.44 32.05
C LEU A 211 23.62 -11.80 33.17
N LEU A 212 22.39 -12.17 32.81
CA LEU A 212 21.40 -12.68 33.77
C LEU A 212 21.91 -13.93 34.47
N TRP A 213 22.52 -14.87 33.74
CA TRP A 213 23.09 -16.09 34.31
C TRP A 213 24.22 -15.77 35.30
N PHE A 214 25.13 -14.88 34.91
CA PHE A 214 26.20 -14.43 35.80
C PHE A 214 25.63 -13.79 37.07
N GLY A 215 24.64 -12.91 36.92
CA GLY A 215 23.98 -12.28 38.06
C GLY A 215 23.25 -13.27 38.96
N TRP A 216 22.72 -14.37 38.41
CA TRP A 216 22.06 -15.43 39.19
C TRP A 216 22.99 -16.14 40.17
N LEU A 217 24.31 -16.11 39.93
CA LEU A 217 25.29 -16.62 40.89
C LEU A 217 25.30 -15.78 42.16
N GLY A 218 25.21 -14.45 42.03
CA GLY A 218 25.01 -13.55 43.17
C GLY A 218 23.62 -13.64 43.75
N PHE A 219 22.59 -13.79 42.91
CA PHE A 219 21.19 -13.86 43.33
C PHE A 219 20.96 -15.05 44.27
N ASN A 220 21.32 -16.27 43.82
CA ASN A 220 21.15 -17.46 44.63
C ASN A 220 22.26 -17.60 45.68
N GLY A 221 23.52 -17.43 45.30
CA GLY A 221 24.65 -17.59 46.21
C GLY A 221 24.63 -16.59 47.38
N GLY A 222 24.30 -15.32 47.09
CA GLY A 222 24.21 -14.25 48.08
C GLY A 222 23.01 -14.38 49.02
N SER A 223 21.95 -15.08 48.63
CA SER A 223 20.76 -15.30 49.47
C SER A 223 21.01 -16.19 50.70
N SER A 224 22.18 -16.83 50.77
CA SER A 224 22.67 -17.44 52.01
C SER A 224 23.00 -16.40 53.10
N LEU A 225 23.27 -15.14 52.71
CA LEU A 225 23.71 -14.02 53.55
C LEU A 225 25.02 -14.22 54.31
N VAL A 226 25.63 -15.40 54.18
CA VAL A 226 26.89 -15.82 54.81
C VAL A 226 27.74 -16.60 53.81
N PHE A 227 29.06 -16.49 53.92
CA PHE A 227 29.97 -17.21 53.06
C PHE A 227 30.44 -18.50 53.72
N ASN A 228 29.77 -19.62 53.39
CA ASN A 228 30.02 -20.92 54.03
C ASN A 228 30.05 -22.09 53.03
N GLN A 229 30.22 -23.31 53.56
CA GLN A 229 30.30 -24.55 52.79
C GLN A 229 29.07 -24.89 51.93
N TRP A 230 27.93 -24.23 52.13
CA TRP A 230 26.71 -24.46 51.34
C TRP A 230 26.69 -23.64 50.05
N VAL A 231 27.45 -22.53 49.97
CA VAL A 231 27.50 -21.66 48.80
C VAL A 231 27.89 -22.42 47.52
N PRO A 232 28.92 -23.28 47.48
CA PRO A 232 29.27 -24.06 46.29
C PRO A 232 28.13 -24.98 45.79
N LEU A 233 27.36 -25.59 46.70
CA LEU A 233 26.22 -26.42 46.34
C LEU A 233 25.11 -25.57 45.70
N ILE A 234 24.78 -24.42 46.30
CA ILE A 234 23.79 -23.48 45.78
C ILE A 234 24.15 -23.05 44.36
N LEU A 235 25.41 -22.65 44.13
CA LEU A 235 25.89 -22.24 42.81
C LEU A 235 25.83 -23.38 41.79
N THR A 236 26.23 -24.59 42.20
CA THR A 236 26.18 -25.79 41.35
C THR A 236 24.75 -26.13 40.94
N ASN A 237 23.83 -26.14 41.89
CA ASN A 237 22.41 -26.37 41.63
C ASN A 237 21.83 -25.30 40.68
N THR A 238 22.24 -24.04 40.86
CA THR A 238 21.83 -22.93 40.01
C THR A 238 22.25 -23.15 38.55
N ILE A 239 23.53 -23.44 38.32
CA ILE A 239 24.07 -23.66 36.97
C ILE A 239 23.44 -24.88 36.31
N LEU A 240 23.34 -26.01 37.03
CA LEU A 240 22.81 -27.24 36.47
C LEU A 240 21.32 -27.13 36.11
N ALA A 241 20.51 -26.43 36.91
CA ALA A 241 19.11 -26.19 36.59
C ALA A 241 18.96 -25.31 35.34
N GLY A 242 19.77 -24.25 35.21
CA GLY A 242 19.78 -23.42 34.01
C GLY A 242 20.17 -24.20 32.75
N ILE A 243 21.22 -25.03 32.82
CA ILE A 243 21.63 -25.91 31.71
C ILE A 243 20.51 -26.89 31.34
N ALA A 244 19.90 -27.53 32.34
CA ALA A 244 18.82 -28.48 32.13
C ALA A 244 17.59 -27.84 31.46
N GLY A 245 17.24 -26.62 31.88
CA GLY A 245 16.16 -25.85 31.27
C GLY A 245 16.46 -25.48 29.81
N MET A 246 17.68 -25.08 29.52
CA MET A 246 18.16 -24.77 28.16
C MET A 246 18.11 -26.00 27.24
N LEU A 247 18.66 -27.15 27.70
CA LEU A 247 18.64 -28.40 26.95
C LEU A 247 17.21 -28.92 26.72
N SER A 248 16.34 -28.76 27.73
CA SER A 248 14.91 -29.09 27.61
C SER A 248 14.24 -28.26 26.51
N ALA A 249 14.48 -26.95 26.47
CA ALA A 249 13.92 -26.09 25.43
C ALA A 249 14.45 -26.43 24.03
N VAL A 250 15.74 -26.76 23.91
CA VAL A 250 16.32 -27.25 22.64
C VAL A 250 15.58 -28.52 22.19
N GLY A 251 15.42 -29.50 23.09
CA GLY A 251 14.69 -30.73 22.80
C GLY A 251 13.24 -30.47 22.36
N ILE A 252 12.51 -29.62 23.09
CA ILE A 252 11.14 -29.23 22.75
C ILE A 252 11.07 -28.55 21.38
N SER A 253 11.97 -27.62 21.07
CA SER A 253 11.99 -26.90 19.80
C SER A 253 12.30 -27.81 18.61
N LEU A 254 13.28 -28.72 18.76
CA LEU A 254 13.61 -29.72 17.74
C LEU A 254 12.45 -30.68 17.49
N LEU A 255 11.81 -31.19 18.54
CA LEU A 255 10.68 -32.11 18.41
C LEU A 255 9.44 -31.45 17.79
N ALA A 256 9.20 -30.17 18.10
CA ALA A 256 8.02 -29.46 17.62
C ALA A 256 8.20 -28.84 16.22
N LYS A 257 9.41 -28.36 15.87
CA LYS A 257 9.66 -27.54 14.67
C LYS A 257 10.81 -28.05 13.79
N GLY A 258 11.55 -29.08 14.19
CA GLY A 258 12.70 -29.59 13.44
C GLY A 258 13.94 -28.69 13.46
N GLN A 259 13.92 -27.57 14.19
CA GLN A 259 15.03 -26.61 14.28
C GLN A 259 15.11 -25.99 15.69
N VAL A 260 16.30 -25.55 16.08
CA VAL A 260 16.53 -24.88 17.37
C VAL A 260 16.05 -23.44 17.30
N GLU A 261 15.11 -23.09 18.16
CA GLU A 261 14.65 -21.70 18.29
C GLU A 261 15.40 -21.00 19.42
N ILE A 262 16.16 -19.95 19.08
CA ILE A 262 17.05 -19.25 20.02
C ILE A 262 16.27 -18.59 21.16
N ASN A 263 15.09 -18.02 20.90
CA ASN A 263 14.25 -17.44 21.96
C ASN A 263 13.80 -18.50 22.98
N SER A 264 13.33 -19.66 22.49
CA SER A 264 13.00 -20.80 23.34
C SER A 264 14.22 -21.28 24.14
N LEU A 265 15.41 -21.35 23.53
CA LEU A 265 16.66 -21.72 24.22
C LEU A 265 16.97 -20.76 25.38
N ILE A 266 16.92 -19.44 25.13
CA ILE A 266 17.15 -18.40 26.14
C ILE A 266 16.14 -18.53 27.28
N ASN A 267 14.84 -18.52 26.95
CA ASN A 267 13.77 -18.58 27.93
C ASN A 267 13.76 -19.90 28.72
N GLY A 268 14.13 -21.01 28.09
CA GLY A 268 14.30 -22.30 28.77
C GLY A 268 15.43 -22.27 29.81
N GLY A 269 16.57 -21.66 29.48
CA GLY A 269 17.67 -21.49 30.42
C GLY A 269 17.29 -20.60 31.61
N ILE A 270 16.68 -19.45 31.34
CA ILE A 270 16.23 -18.52 32.39
C ILE A 270 15.12 -19.17 33.23
N ALA A 271 14.18 -19.90 32.64
CA ALA A 271 13.16 -20.63 33.38
C ALA A 271 13.75 -21.68 34.34
N GLY A 272 14.83 -22.35 33.93
CA GLY A 272 15.56 -23.27 34.81
C GLY A 272 16.17 -22.56 36.02
N LEU A 273 16.74 -21.37 35.80
CA LEU A 273 17.29 -20.52 36.86
C LEU A 273 16.18 -20.00 37.80
N VAL A 274 15.04 -19.55 37.26
CA VAL A 274 13.87 -19.13 38.04
C VAL A 274 13.33 -20.28 38.88
N ALA A 275 13.17 -21.48 38.30
CA ALA A 275 12.57 -22.61 38.99
C ALA A 275 13.43 -23.10 40.18
N ILE A 276 14.75 -23.09 40.06
CA ILE A 276 15.63 -23.53 41.16
C ILE A 276 15.79 -22.49 42.28
N THR A 277 15.41 -21.24 42.04
CA THR A 277 15.64 -20.10 42.95
C THR A 277 15.00 -20.30 44.34
N ALA A 278 13.83 -20.95 44.43
CA ALA A 278 13.21 -21.26 45.72
C ALA A 278 13.99 -22.32 46.51
N SER A 279 14.62 -23.29 45.84
CA SER A 279 15.09 -24.54 46.45
C SER A 279 16.57 -24.86 46.24
N CYS A 280 17.37 -23.95 45.69
CA CYS A 280 18.78 -24.21 45.36
C CYS A 280 19.64 -24.62 46.57
N HIS A 281 19.24 -24.25 47.79
CA HIS A 281 19.87 -24.67 49.05
C HIS A 281 19.37 -26.04 49.57
N ALA A 282 18.19 -26.49 49.14
CA ALA A 282 17.45 -27.60 49.75
C ALA A 282 17.39 -28.87 48.90
N VAL A 283 18.05 -28.91 47.75
CA VAL A 283 18.01 -30.06 46.82
C VAL A 283 19.41 -30.53 46.42
N THR A 284 19.48 -31.77 45.93
CA THR A 284 20.71 -32.33 45.36
C THR A 284 20.88 -31.92 43.89
N PRO A 285 22.10 -31.96 43.33
CA PRO A 285 22.34 -31.60 41.93
C PRO A 285 21.46 -32.34 40.90
N PRO A 286 21.19 -33.66 41.01
CA PRO A 286 20.28 -34.34 40.09
C PRO A 286 18.83 -33.83 40.18
N LEU A 287 18.37 -33.46 41.39
CA LEU A 287 17.04 -32.87 41.55
C LEU A 287 17.00 -31.44 41.01
N ALA A 288 18.09 -30.68 41.12
CA ALA A 288 18.19 -29.36 40.49
C ALA A 288 18.05 -29.44 38.95
N VAL A 289 18.68 -30.43 38.32
CA VAL A 289 18.50 -30.74 36.88
C VAL A 289 17.04 -31.03 36.56
N LEU A 290 16.37 -31.87 37.35
CA LEU A 290 14.96 -32.20 37.15
C LEU A 290 14.06 -30.96 37.28
N ILE A 291 14.29 -30.13 38.31
CA ILE A 291 13.54 -28.90 38.53
C ILE A 291 13.70 -27.94 37.35
N GLY A 292 14.92 -27.76 36.85
CA GLY A 292 15.21 -26.91 35.70
C GLY A 292 14.57 -27.41 34.40
N LEU A 293 14.66 -28.72 34.13
CA LEU A 293 14.04 -29.36 32.96
C LEU A 293 12.52 -29.14 32.95
N VAL A 294 11.85 -29.40 34.08
CA VAL A 294 10.40 -29.23 34.21
C VAL A 294 10.01 -27.75 34.16
N GLY A 295 10.82 -26.84 34.72
CA GLY A 295 10.59 -25.40 34.63
C GLY A 295 10.53 -24.90 33.18
N SER A 296 11.41 -25.42 32.31
CA SER A 296 11.39 -25.13 30.88
C SER A 296 10.18 -25.74 30.15
N CYS A 297 9.75 -26.96 30.53
CA CYS A 297 8.51 -27.56 30.01
C CYS A 297 7.28 -26.73 30.39
N VAL A 298 7.18 -26.31 31.65
CA VAL A 298 6.09 -25.47 32.18
C VAL A 298 6.07 -24.11 31.46
N THR A 299 7.24 -23.51 31.23
CA THR A 299 7.39 -22.27 30.45
C THR A 299 6.89 -22.45 29.03
N SER A 300 7.32 -23.52 28.35
CA SER A 300 6.88 -23.82 26.98
C SER A 300 5.37 -24.04 26.88
N TRP A 301 4.77 -24.69 27.87
CA TRP A 301 3.32 -24.86 27.98
C TRP A 301 2.62 -23.51 28.21
N ALA A 302 3.10 -22.71 29.16
CA ALA A 302 2.53 -21.41 29.48
C ALA A 302 2.58 -20.43 28.30
N THR A 303 3.66 -20.44 27.51
CA THR A 303 3.74 -19.65 26.27
C THR A 303 2.61 -20.01 25.31
N ARG A 304 2.40 -21.31 25.04
CA ARG A 304 1.30 -21.75 24.16
C ARG A 304 -0.06 -21.41 24.73
N TRP A 305 -0.22 -21.52 26.05
CA TRP A 305 -1.46 -21.16 26.74
C TRP A 305 -1.79 -19.68 26.57
N LEU A 306 -0.80 -18.79 26.73
CA LEU A 306 -0.98 -17.35 26.48
C LEU A 306 -1.33 -17.06 25.01
N GLU A 307 -0.65 -17.72 24.06
CA GLU A 307 -0.93 -17.57 22.63
C GLU A 307 -2.35 -18.00 22.26
N GLN A 308 -2.84 -19.11 22.83
CA GLN A 308 -4.22 -19.58 22.63
C GLN A 308 -5.27 -18.59 23.13
N HIS A 309 -4.94 -17.81 24.17
CA HIS A 309 -5.81 -16.78 24.73
C HIS A 309 -5.51 -15.38 24.17
N GLN A 310 -4.68 -15.28 23.13
CA GLN A 310 -4.26 -14.02 22.51
C GLN A 310 -3.62 -13.01 23.49
N ILE A 311 -3.01 -13.51 24.56
CA ILE A 311 -2.24 -12.69 25.50
C ILE A 311 -0.81 -12.59 24.98
N ASP A 312 -0.44 -11.39 24.56
CA ASP A 312 0.88 -11.14 23.95
C ASP A 312 1.90 -10.67 24.99
N ASP A 313 2.83 -11.54 25.33
CA ASP A 313 4.03 -11.21 26.08
C ASP A 313 5.20 -10.95 25.12
N ALA A 314 5.85 -9.79 25.21
CA ALA A 314 6.86 -9.41 24.22
C ALA A 314 8.15 -10.24 24.27
N VAL A 315 8.50 -10.76 25.45
CA VAL A 315 9.76 -11.46 25.70
C VAL A 315 9.55 -12.84 26.34
N GLY A 316 8.34 -13.16 26.74
CA GLY A 316 8.02 -14.39 27.49
C GLY A 316 8.26 -14.26 28.99
N ALA A 317 8.14 -13.04 29.53
CA ALA A 317 8.36 -12.77 30.95
C ALA A 317 7.38 -13.53 31.87
N VAL A 318 6.10 -13.61 31.51
CA VAL A 318 5.08 -14.34 32.27
C VAL A 318 5.39 -15.85 32.26
N PRO A 319 5.58 -16.54 31.12
CA PRO A 319 5.99 -17.94 31.14
C PRO A 319 7.25 -18.21 31.99
N VAL A 320 8.29 -17.39 31.83
CA VAL A 320 9.60 -17.60 32.48
C VAL A 320 9.54 -17.29 33.97
N HIS A 321 8.97 -16.15 34.37
CA HIS A 321 9.02 -15.70 35.75
C HIS A 321 7.81 -16.15 36.57
N LEU A 322 6.61 -16.13 35.99
CA LEU A 322 5.42 -16.58 36.68
C LEU A 322 5.30 -18.10 36.68
N ALA A 323 5.22 -18.73 35.51
CA ALA A 323 4.92 -20.15 35.45
C ALA A 323 6.07 -21.01 36.01
N ALA A 324 7.32 -20.71 35.63
CA ALA A 324 8.47 -21.39 36.22
C ALA A 324 8.67 -21.01 37.71
N GLY A 325 8.30 -19.80 38.13
CA GLY A 325 8.34 -19.36 39.53
C GLY A 325 7.39 -20.17 40.41
N ILE A 326 6.13 -20.31 39.98
CA ILE A 326 5.13 -21.17 40.62
C ILE A 326 5.64 -22.61 40.71
N TRP A 327 6.16 -23.15 39.61
CA TRP A 327 6.73 -24.50 39.59
C TRP A 327 7.88 -24.63 40.60
N GLY A 328 8.82 -23.68 40.64
CA GLY A 328 9.94 -23.70 41.56
C GLY A 328 9.51 -23.74 43.04
N THR A 329 8.54 -22.90 43.39
CA THR A 329 7.99 -22.81 44.74
C THR A 329 7.24 -24.09 45.14
N VAL A 330 6.55 -24.75 44.21
CA VAL A 330 5.91 -26.05 44.43
C VAL A 330 6.95 -27.19 44.50
N ALA A 331 7.93 -27.17 43.61
CA ALA A 331 8.99 -28.17 43.52
C ALA A 331 9.84 -28.22 44.80
N LEU A 332 10.04 -27.08 45.48
CA LEU A 332 10.64 -27.02 46.81
C LEU A 332 9.94 -27.97 47.80
N ALA A 333 8.61 -27.91 47.91
CA ALA A 333 7.88 -28.75 48.86
C ALA A 333 7.88 -30.23 48.46
N LEU A 334 7.93 -30.52 47.16
CA LEU A 334 7.89 -31.89 46.64
C LEU A 334 9.25 -32.59 46.68
N LEU A 335 10.33 -31.87 46.37
CA LEU A 335 11.66 -32.43 46.12
C LEU A 335 12.71 -31.98 47.13
N GLY A 336 12.41 -30.93 47.92
CA GLY A 336 13.27 -30.45 48.98
C GLY A 336 13.57 -31.50 50.04
N ARG A 337 14.76 -31.39 50.61
CA ARG A 337 15.22 -32.16 51.75
C ARG A 337 14.38 -31.82 52.98
N ALA A 338 13.71 -32.83 53.55
CA ALA A 338 12.78 -32.64 54.65
C ALA A 338 13.46 -32.12 55.94
N ASP A 339 14.75 -32.38 56.11
CA ASP A 339 15.56 -31.91 57.25
C ASP A 339 15.92 -30.42 57.17
N LEU A 340 15.76 -29.78 56.00
CA LEU A 340 16.06 -28.37 55.77
C LEU A 340 14.79 -27.51 55.69
N LEU A 341 13.60 -28.11 55.76
CA LEU A 341 12.31 -27.42 55.64
C LEU A 341 11.65 -27.28 57.01
N PRO A 342 10.92 -26.17 57.26
CA PRO A 342 10.30 -25.91 58.56
C PRO A 342 9.13 -26.84 58.86
N LEU A 343 8.50 -27.42 57.83
CA LEU A 343 7.36 -28.31 57.97
C LEU A 343 7.59 -29.66 57.26
N ALA A 344 6.80 -30.66 57.65
CA ALA A 344 6.68 -31.90 56.90
C ALA A 344 6.13 -31.65 55.49
N ARG A 345 6.45 -32.52 54.53
CA ARG A 345 6.16 -32.33 53.09
C ARG A 345 4.72 -31.90 52.76
N GLY A 346 3.72 -32.55 53.37
CA GLY A 346 2.30 -32.24 53.11
C GLY A 346 1.93 -30.81 53.54
N PRO A 347 2.08 -30.46 54.84
CA PRO A 347 1.90 -29.08 55.30
C PRO A 347 2.79 -28.06 54.57
N GLN A 348 4.05 -28.40 54.27
CA GLN A 348 4.92 -27.53 53.48
C GLN A 348 4.30 -27.21 52.12
N LEU A 349 3.83 -28.23 51.40
CA LEU A 349 3.17 -28.04 50.10
C LEU A 349 1.96 -27.10 50.20
N LEU A 350 1.12 -27.27 51.24
CA LEU A 350 -0.03 -26.40 51.46
C LEU A 350 0.38 -24.94 51.67
N VAL A 351 1.43 -24.70 52.46
CA VAL A 351 1.93 -23.33 52.72
C VAL A 351 2.60 -22.73 51.48
N GLN A 352 3.32 -23.53 50.68
CA GLN A 352 3.86 -23.06 49.40
C GLN A 352 2.73 -22.65 48.44
N LEU A 353 1.67 -23.46 48.32
CA LEU A 353 0.50 -23.15 47.49
C LEU A 353 -0.26 -21.92 48.00
N LEU A 354 -0.39 -21.78 49.32
CA LEU A 354 -0.94 -20.58 49.95
C LEU A 354 -0.13 -19.34 49.56
N GLY A 355 1.20 -19.40 49.69
CA GLY A 355 2.07 -18.29 49.31
C GLY A 355 1.97 -17.90 47.84
N VAL A 356 1.91 -18.88 46.93
CA VAL A 356 1.66 -18.63 45.49
C VAL A 356 0.29 -17.97 45.27
N GLY A 357 -0.77 -18.47 45.90
CA GLY A 357 -2.12 -17.92 45.76
C GLY A 357 -2.23 -16.50 46.30
N VAL A 358 -1.59 -16.22 47.45
CA VAL A 358 -1.51 -14.89 48.07
C VAL A 358 -0.71 -13.94 47.19
N ALA A 359 0.43 -14.37 46.64
CA ALA A 359 1.22 -13.58 45.70
C ALA A 359 0.38 -13.19 44.47
N GLY A 360 -0.36 -14.15 43.91
CA GLY A 360 -1.26 -13.91 42.78
C GLY A 360 -2.36 -12.92 43.13
N LEU A 361 -3.11 -13.15 44.20
CA LEU A 361 -4.20 -12.27 44.62
C LEU A 361 -3.70 -10.84 44.88
N TRP A 362 -2.56 -10.70 45.56
CA TRP A 362 -1.98 -9.41 45.88
C TRP A 362 -1.40 -8.70 44.65
N ALA A 363 -0.48 -9.33 43.93
CA ALA A 363 0.23 -8.68 42.83
C ALA A 363 -0.64 -8.50 41.59
N PHE A 364 -1.31 -9.56 41.12
CA PHE A 364 -2.21 -9.47 39.97
C PHE A 364 -3.43 -8.62 40.35
N GLY A 365 -4.08 -8.89 41.49
CA GLY A 365 -5.30 -8.19 41.90
C GLY A 365 -5.09 -6.69 42.07
N THR A 366 -4.06 -6.27 42.82
CA THR A 366 -3.78 -4.85 43.06
C THR A 366 -3.42 -4.13 41.76
N MET A 367 -2.52 -4.70 40.95
CA MET A 367 -2.11 -4.09 39.69
C MET A 367 -3.27 -4.04 38.69
N TYR A 368 -4.03 -5.13 38.54
CA TYR A 368 -5.15 -5.21 37.61
C TYR A 368 -6.23 -4.17 37.94
N LEU A 369 -6.63 -4.08 39.21
CA LEU A 369 -7.63 -3.11 39.67
C LEU A 369 -7.15 -1.67 39.45
N LEU A 370 -5.89 -1.38 39.80
CA LEU A 370 -5.29 -0.07 39.57
C LEU A 370 -5.30 0.28 38.08
N LEU A 371 -4.73 -0.58 37.22
CA LEU A 371 -4.64 -0.35 35.78
C LEU A 371 -6.01 -0.19 35.15
N ARG A 372 -6.99 -1.00 35.55
CA ARG A 372 -8.36 -0.90 35.04
C ARG A 372 -9.04 0.40 35.44
N TRP A 373 -8.77 0.89 36.66
CA TRP A 373 -9.32 2.14 37.17
C TRP A 373 -8.69 3.38 36.50
N ILE A 374 -7.38 3.39 36.26
CA ILE A 374 -6.71 4.54 35.64
C ILE A 374 -6.85 4.60 34.12
N HIS A 375 -7.06 3.46 33.46
CA HIS A 375 -7.08 3.34 32.00
C HIS A 375 -7.94 4.41 31.27
N PRO A 376 -9.15 4.79 31.76
CA PRO A 376 -9.98 5.80 31.09
C PRO A 376 -9.38 7.21 31.10
N HIS A 377 -8.53 7.54 32.08
CA HIS A 377 -7.97 8.89 32.27
C HIS A 377 -6.48 8.98 31.94
N PHE A 378 -5.80 7.83 31.94
CA PHE A 378 -4.37 7.72 31.71
C PHE A 378 -4.13 6.56 30.72
N PRO A 379 -3.87 6.87 29.44
CA PRO A 379 -3.72 5.84 28.41
C PRO A 379 -2.60 4.87 28.74
N LEU A 380 -2.93 3.58 28.81
CA LEU A 380 -1.96 2.50 29.05
C LEU A 380 -1.41 1.88 27.76
N ARG A 381 -1.92 2.33 26.61
CA ARG A 381 -1.49 1.91 25.29
C ARG A 381 -1.35 3.14 24.39
N VAL A 382 -0.29 3.18 23.58
CA VAL A 382 -0.13 4.22 22.56
C VAL A 382 -1.16 4.08 21.43
N SER A 383 -1.29 5.12 20.62
CA SER A 383 -2.15 5.07 19.44
C SER A 383 -1.69 4.03 18.41
N ALA A 384 -2.62 3.62 17.56
CA ALA A 384 -2.39 2.78 16.40
C ALA A 384 -1.17 3.20 15.55
N ASP A 385 -1.14 4.48 15.19
CA ASP A 385 -0.09 5.11 14.38
C ASP A 385 1.24 5.16 15.14
N ALA A 386 1.22 5.45 16.45
CA ALA A 386 2.42 5.48 17.25
C ALA A 386 3.07 4.09 17.41
N GLU A 387 2.26 3.04 17.59
CA GLU A 387 2.74 1.66 17.64
C GLU A 387 3.33 1.21 16.29
N GLU A 388 2.80 1.71 15.18
CA GLU A 388 3.29 1.45 13.83
C GLU A 388 4.61 2.18 13.55
N LYS A 389 4.71 3.47 13.86
CA LYS A 389 5.95 4.26 13.73
C LYS A 389 7.06 3.77 14.66
N GLY A 390 6.71 3.35 15.86
CA GLY A 390 7.64 2.89 16.90
C GLY A 390 7.93 3.96 17.96
N LEU A 391 8.09 3.50 19.19
CA LEU A 391 8.24 4.33 20.39
C LEU A 391 9.59 5.04 20.46
N ASN A 392 10.61 4.55 19.75
CA ASN A 392 11.89 5.26 19.64
C ASN A 392 11.67 6.66 19.06
N LEU A 393 10.89 6.76 17.99
CA LEU A 393 10.58 8.04 17.37
C LEU A 393 9.56 8.83 18.18
N VAL A 394 8.43 8.19 18.52
CA VAL A 394 7.26 8.92 19.06
C VAL A 394 7.52 9.45 20.47
N GLU A 395 8.22 8.70 21.32
CA GLU A 395 8.47 9.11 22.70
C GLU A 395 9.85 9.72 22.92
N HIS A 396 10.85 9.32 22.12
CA HIS A 396 12.25 9.73 22.32
C HIS A 396 12.83 10.55 21.17
N GLY A 397 12.06 10.80 20.10
CA GLY A 397 12.55 11.56 18.93
C GLY A 397 13.71 10.89 18.20
N ALA A 398 14.00 9.62 18.50
CA ALA A 398 15.14 8.91 17.96
C ALA A 398 14.84 8.45 16.54
N LYS A 399 15.25 9.28 15.57
CA LYS A 399 15.24 8.95 14.16
C LYS A 399 16.34 7.95 13.86
N THR A 400 16.01 6.94 13.06
CA THR A 400 17.00 6.03 12.47
C THR A 400 17.18 6.41 11.01
N GLU A 401 18.34 6.10 10.43
CA GLU A 401 18.57 6.31 8.99
C GLU A 401 17.51 5.59 8.13
N ALA A 402 17.05 4.42 8.60
CA ALA A 402 15.94 3.68 8.01
C ALA A 402 14.64 4.49 7.98
N TYR A 403 14.33 5.19 9.08
CA TYR A 403 13.16 6.04 9.17
C TYR A 403 13.27 7.25 8.24
N ASP A 404 14.42 7.94 8.22
CA ASP A 404 14.63 9.09 7.34
C ASP A 404 14.52 8.70 5.86
N LEU A 405 15.08 7.53 5.49
CA LEU A 405 14.92 6.95 4.15
C LEU A 405 13.45 6.70 3.81
N LEU A 406 12.71 5.98 4.67
CA LEU A 406 11.30 5.64 4.43
C LEU A 406 10.41 6.90 4.37
N GLN A 407 10.69 7.91 5.20
CA GLN A 407 9.94 9.16 5.21
C GLN A 407 10.10 9.90 3.87
N ILE A 408 11.34 10.00 3.36
CA ILE A 408 11.59 10.67 2.09
C ILE A 408 11.00 9.87 0.92
N MET A 409 11.10 8.54 0.94
CA MET A 409 10.45 7.68 -0.06
C MET A 409 8.92 7.88 -0.10
N SER A 410 8.28 7.96 1.08
CA SER A 410 6.84 8.24 1.18
C SER A 410 6.51 9.65 0.69
N GLN A 411 7.39 10.63 0.94
CA GLN A 411 7.22 11.99 0.46
C GLN A 411 7.29 12.03 -1.07
N HIS A 412 8.30 11.40 -1.69
CA HIS A 412 8.40 11.31 -3.15
C HIS A 412 7.16 10.66 -3.78
N ALA A 413 6.61 9.61 -3.15
CA ALA A 413 5.40 8.95 -3.64
C ALA A 413 4.15 9.86 -3.59
N GLN A 414 4.06 10.76 -2.62
CA GLN A 414 2.92 11.68 -2.47
C GLN A 414 3.07 12.95 -3.31
N THR A 415 4.25 13.57 -3.31
CA THR A 415 4.50 14.85 -3.97
C THR A 415 4.87 14.69 -5.43
N GLN A 416 5.31 13.49 -5.85
CA GLN A 416 5.92 13.25 -7.17
C GLN A 416 7.12 14.16 -7.45
N ASP A 417 7.73 14.70 -6.39
CA ASP A 417 8.95 15.50 -6.50
C ASP A 417 10.13 14.58 -6.79
N LEU A 418 10.63 14.66 -8.03
CA LEU A 418 11.75 13.86 -8.50
C LEU A 418 13.10 14.54 -8.26
N GLN A 419 13.17 15.76 -7.70
CA GLN A 419 14.42 16.50 -7.51
C GLN A 419 15.02 16.29 -6.12
N GLN A 420 14.18 16.02 -5.12
CA GLN A 420 14.65 15.71 -3.78
C GLN A 420 15.41 14.37 -3.78
N ARG A 421 16.50 14.29 -3.00
CA ARG A 421 17.31 13.07 -2.83
C ARG A 421 17.37 12.69 -1.37
N VAL A 422 17.48 11.39 -1.12
CA VAL A 422 17.68 10.86 0.24
C VAL A 422 19.13 11.12 0.66
N PRO A 423 19.40 11.60 1.89
CA PRO A 423 20.75 11.67 2.43
C PRO A 423 21.44 10.31 2.42
N VAL A 424 22.69 10.27 1.95
CA VAL A 424 23.46 9.01 1.83
C VAL A 424 24.59 8.99 2.86
N ASN A 425 24.59 7.98 3.73
CA ASN A 425 25.72 7.64 4.59
C ASN A 425 26.40 6.35 4.09
N THR A 426 27.51 6.47 3.35
CA THR A 426 28.13 5.34 2.66
C THR A 426 28.66 4.22 3.56
N PHE A 427 28.70 4.44 4.88
CA PHE A 427 29.20 3.47 5.86
C PHE A 427 28.11 2.60 6.48
N THR A 428 26.85 2.75 6.07
CA THR A 428 25.72 2.01 6.62
C THR A 428 24.93 1.28 5.53
N GLU A 429 24.28 0.17 5.90
CA GLU A 429 23.40 -0.58 4.98
C GLU A 429 22.27 0.29 4.44
N PHE A 430 21.67 1.14 5.28
CA PHE A 430 20.62 2.07 4.87
C PHE A 430 21.14 3.18 3.95
N GLY A 431 22.36 3.65 4.13
CA GLY A 431 22.96 4.58 3.18
C GLY A 431 23.28 3.93 1.83
N LEU A 432 23.67 2.65 1.79
CA LEU A 432 23.77 1.91 0.52
C LEU A 432 22.41 1.79 -0.18
N ILE A 433 21.34 1.52 0.57
CA ILE A 433 19.97 1.50 0.02
C ILE A 433 19.57 2.90 -0.47
N ALA A 434 19.83 3.95 0.30
CA ALA A 434 19.56 5.33 -0.09
C ALA A 434 20.31 5.71 -1.38
N GLN A 435 21.56 5.27 -1.54
CA GLN A 435 22.33 5.46 -2.77
C GLN A 435 21.68 4.77 -3.97
N ARG A 436 21.25 3.50 -3.82
CA ARG A 436 20.54 2.75 -4.88
C ARG A 436 19.21 3.39 -5.22
N TYR A 437 18.47 3.84 -4.22
CA TYR A 437 17.20 4.52 -4.43
C TYR A 437 17.39 5.86 -5.17
N ASN A 438 18.40 6.65 -4.81
CA ASN A 438 18.73 7.88 -5.53
C ASN A 438 19.09 7.62 -7.00
N GLN A 439 19.77 6.50 -7.34
CA GLN A 439 20.01 6.11 -8.74
C GLN A 439 18.71 5.84 -9.51
N VAL A 440 17.71 5.25 -8.85
CA VAL A 440 16.37 5.06 -9.44
C VAL A 440 15.69 6.41 -9.64
N MET A 441 15.80 7.34 -8.68
CA MET A 441 15.27 8.69 -8.81
C MET A 441 15.91 9.46 -9.98
N ASP A 442 17.23 9.34 -10.17
CA ASP A 442 17.94 9.95 -11.31
C ASP A 442 17.42 9.41 -12.65
N ALA A 443 17.21 8.10 -12.75
CA ALA A 443 16.66 7.47 -13.95
C ALA A 443 15.20 7.90 -14.22
N LEU A 444 14.40 8.02 -13.16
CA LEU A 444 13.00 8.43 -13.25
C LEU A 444 12.86 9.91 -13.67
N GLU A 445 13.71 10.78 -13.12
CA GLU A 445 13.80 12.19 -13.52
C GLU A 445 14.20 12.33 -14.99
N ALA A 446 15.22 11.59 -15.44
CA ALA A 446 15.65 11.57 -16.83
C ALA A 446 14.54 11.10 -17.79
N ALA A 447 13.84 10.02 -17.44
CA ALA A 447 12.72 9.51 -18.23
C ALA A 447 11.57 10.52 -18.33
N SER A 448 11.21 11.19 -17.22
CA SER A 448 10.18 12.24 -17.20
C SER A 448 10.55 13.40 -18.13
N HIS A 449 11.80 13.86 -18.09
CA HIS A 449 12.29 14.90 -19.00
C HIS A 449 12.22 14.49 -20.48
N GLN A 450 12.58 13.24 -20.79
CA GLN A 450 12.51 12.72 -22.15
C GLN A 450 11.07 12.66 -22.68
N ILE A 451 10.12 12.21 -21.85
CA ILE A 451 8.69 12.19 -22.19
C ILE A 451 8.19 13.61 -22.48
N GLN A 452 8.54 14.59 -21.65
CA GLN A 452 8.16 15.98 -21.88
C GLN A 452 8.72 16.55 -23.18
N GLN A 453 9.97 16.24 -23.52
CA GLN A 453 10.58 16.65 -24.79
C GLN A 453 9.87 16.02 -25.99
N LEU A 454 9.56 14.72 -25.91
CA LEU A 454 8.89 14.01 -27.00
C LEU A 454 7.47 14.55 -27.23
N ASN A 455 6.72 14.83 -26.17
CA ASN A 455 5.38 15.42 -26.27
C ASN A 455 5.40 16.79 -26.95
N ARG A 456 6.38 17.65 -26.65
CA ARG A 456 6.55 18.94 -27.32
C ARG A 456 6.84 18.76 -28.81
N LYS A 457 7.68 17.79 -29.17
CA LYS A 457 7.99 17.49 -30.57
C LYS A 457 6.75 17.01 -31.33
N LEU A 458 5.99 16.09 -30.74
CA LEU A 458 4.76 15.56 -31.33
C LEU A 458 3.72 16.66 -31.57
N GLN A 459 3.53 17.56 -30.61
CA GLN A 459 2.62 18.70 -30.76
C GLN A 459 3.01 19.62 -31.92
N SER A 460 4.30 19.88 -32.09
CA SER A 460 4.83 20.68 -33.20
C SER A 460 4.59 20.01 -34.56
N GLU A 461 4.85 18.71 -34.68
CA GLU A 461 4.62 17.97 -35.93
C GLU A 461 3.13 17.92 -36.32
N ASN A 462 2.23 17.70 -35.35
CA ASN A 462 0.79 17.71 -35.61
C ASN A 462 0.29 19.08 -36.10
N GLN A 463 0.80 20.19 -35.56
CA GLN A 463 0.43 21.53 -36.02
C GLN A 463 0.87 21.79 -37.45
N ARG A 464 2.07 21.33 -37.81
CA ARG A 464 2.58 21.49 -39.18
C ARG A 464 1.75 20.70 -40.18
N MET A 465 1.41 19.44 -39.86
CA MET A 465 0.65 18.57 -40.76
C MET A 465 -0.73 19.14 -41.09
N ARG A 466 -1.43 19.71 -40.10
CA ARG A 466 -2.72 20.38 -40.32
C ARG A 466 -2.63 21.53 -41.30
N ALA A 467 -1.59 22.36 -41.20
CA ALA A 467 -1.40 23.50 -42.10
C ALA A 467 -1.15 23.07 -43.56
N GLU A 468 -0.53 21.90 -43.80
CA GLU A 468 -0.32 21.37 -45.16
C GLU A 468 -1.64 20.84 -45.77
N LEU A 469 -2.55 20.30 -44.95
CA LEU A 469 -3.87 19.81 -45.40
C LEU A 469 -4.83 20.96 -45.73
N ASP A 470 -4.86 22.02 -44.91
CA ASP A 470 -5.67 23.23 -45.14
C ASP A 470 -5.38 23.86 -46.52
N LEU A 471 -4.10 23.89 -46.94
CA LEU A 471 -3.69 24.42 -48.24
C LEU A 471 -4.29 23.62 -49.41
N THR A 472 -4.40 22.30 -49.26
CA THR A 472 -4.92 21.43 -50.32
C THR A 472 -6.43 21.61 -50.50
N ALA A 473 -7.15 21.76 -49.40
CA ALA A 473 -8.57 22.11 -49.40
C ALA A 473 -8.83 23.43 -50.16
N GLU A 474 -7.96 24.42 -49.95
CA GLU A 474 -8.06 25.72 -50.61
C GLU A 474 -7.89 25.60 -52.13
N LEU A 475 -6.95 24.78 -52.60
CA LEU A 475 -6.71 24.56 -54.03
C LEU A 475 -7.93 23.98 -54.76
N GLN A 476 -8.65 23.03 -54.15
CA GLN A 476 -9.86 22.45 -54.76
C GLN A 476 -10.96 23.50 -54.96
N ARG A 477 -11.21 24.34 -53.94
CA ARG A 477 -12.22 25.39 -54.00
C ARG A 477 -11.91 26.45 -55.06
N MET A 478 -10.64 26.69 -55.38
CA MET A 478 -10.26 27.67 -56.40
C MET A 478 -10.64 27.26 -57.83
N ILE A 479 -10.85 25.96 -58.09
CA ILE A 479 -11.03 25.41 -59.44
C ILE A 479 -12.52 25.17 -59.76
N LEU A 480 -13.40 25.14 -58.77
CA LEU A 480 -14.85 25.03 -58.96
C LEU A 480 -15.44 26.20 -59.77
N PRO A 481 -16.56 25.97 -60.51
CA PRO A 481 -17.24 27.00 -61.28
C PRO A 481 -17.60 28.22 -60.43
N LYS A 482 -17.34 29.42 -60.95
CA LYS A 482 -17.72 30.67 -60.25
C LYS A 482 -19.11 31.10 -60.65
N ASP A 483 -19.84 31.77 -59.75
CA ASP A 483 -21.17 32.34 -60.02
C ASP A 483 -21.22 33.18 -61.33
N GLN A 484 -20.13 33.89 -61.64
CA GLN A 484 -20.02 34.71 -62.85
C GLN A 484 -19.95 33.89 -64.14
N GLU A 485 -19.48 32.65 -64.09
CA GLU A 485 -19.41 31.73 -65.23
C GLU A 485 -20.78 31.10 -65.46
N LEU A 486 -21.47 30.71 -64.40
CA LEU A 486 -22.83 30.16 -64.43
C LEU A 486 -23.85 31.16 -65.01
N GLN A 487 -23.77 32.44 -64.61
CA GLN A 487 -24.69 33.49 -65.08
C GLN A 487 -24.57 33.85 -66.57
N LYS A 488 -23.53 33.39 -67.28
CA LYS A 488 -23.37 33.65 -68.72
C LYS A 488 -24.27 32.78 -69.58
N ILE A 489 -24.80 31.69 -69.03
CA ILE A 489 -25.71 30.78 -69.71
C ILE A 489 -27.10 31.40 -69.66
N SER A 490 -27.63 31.85 -70.81
CA SER A 490 -28.87 32.63 -70.86
C SER A 490 -30.15 31.79 -70.84
N ASP A 491 -30.06 30.53 -71.24
CA ASP A 491 -31.21 29.62 -71.34
C ASP A 491 -31.43 28.75 -70.09
N LEU A 492 -30.52 28.80 -69.10
CA LEU A 492 -30.56 28.01 -67.88
C LEU A 492 -30.14 28.85 -66.66
N GLU A 493 -30.90 28.76 -65.57
CA GLU A 493 -30.45 29.16 -64.23
C GLU A 493 -29.76 27.98 -63.56
N ILE A 494 -28.48 28.11 -63.18
CA ILE A 494 -27.69 27.04 -62.56
C ILE A 494 -27.13 27.50 -61.21
N ALA A 495 -27.23 26.64 -60.20
CA ALA A 495 -26.62 26.85 -58.89
C ALA A 495 -26.03 25.56 -58.33
N GLY A 496 -24.74 25.61 -57.98
CA GLY A 496 -24.00 24.49 -57.38
C GLY A 496 -23.64 24.76 -55.92
N TRP A 497 -23.56 23.71 -55.12
CA TRP A 497 -23.08 23.73 -53.75
C TRP A 497 -22.31 22.44 -53.47
N MET A 498 -21.18 22.56 -52.77
CA MET A 498 -20.29 21.45 -52.45
C MET A 498 -19.63 21.66 -51.09
N GLN A 499 -19.62 20.62 -50.26
CA GLN A 499 -18.94 20.63 -48.97
C GLN A 499 -18.27 19.27 -48.70
N PRO A 500 -16.94 19.25 -48.45
CA PRO A 500 -16.25 18.01 -48.13
C PRO A 500 -16.57 17.54 -46.69
N ALA A 501 -16.58 16.22 -46.48
CA ALA A 501 -16.69 15.59 -45.16
C ALA A 501 -15.43 15.78 -44.31
N ASP A 502 -14.27 15.70 -44.97
CA ASP A 502 -12.93 15.81 -44.38
C ASP A 502 -12.22 17.09 -44.85
N GLU A 503 -10.91 17.21 -44.58
CA GLU A 503 -10.10 18.34 -45.03
C GLU A 503 -10.06 18.47 -46.57
N VAL A 504 -10.21 17.37 -47.32
CA VAL A 504 -10.19 17.32 -48.79
C VAL A 504 -11.26 16.34 -49.30
N GLY A 505 -12.09 16.76 -50.27
CA GLY A 505 -13.18 15.95 -50.82
C GLY A 505 -12.89 15.32 -52.19
N GLY A 506 -13.52 14.18 -52.49
CA GLY A 506 -13.55 13.46 -53.76
C GLY A 506 -14.69 13.88 -54.72
N ASP A 507 -15.72 14.55 -54.22
CA ASP A 507 -16.85 15.01 -55.04
C ASP A 507 -16.45 16.00 -56.16
N TYR A 508 -17.08 15.86 -57.33
CA TYR A 508 -16.86 16.64 -58.53
C TYR A 508 -18.15 17.30 -59.01
N TYR A 509 -18.09 18.61 -59.32
CA TYR A 509 -19.02 19.20 -60.27
C TYR A 509 -18.34 20.27 -61.12
N ASP A 510 -18.80 20.43 -62.36
CA ASP A 510 -18.30 21.46 -63.27
C ASP A 510 -19.38 21.91 -64.25
N VAL A 511 -19.26 23.15 -64.73
CA VAL A 511 -20.17 23.74 -65.71
C VAL A 511 -19.36 24.54 -66.71
N LEU A 512 -19.26 24.03 -67.92
CA LEU A 512 -18.44 24.58 -68.99
C LEU A 512 -19.34 25.07 -70.13
N SER A 513 -19.10 26.27 -70.62
CA SER A 513 -19.82 26.85 -71.75
C SER A 513 -18.84 27.27 -72.84
N GLU A 514 -18.77 26.50 -73.93
CA GLU A 514 -17.88 26.75 -75.06
C GLU A 514 -18.66 26.66 -76.38
N HIS A 515 -18.47 27.63 -77.28
CA HIS A 515 -19.09 27.66 -78.62
C HIS A 515 -20.63 27.51 -78.67
N GLY A 516 -21.35 27.85 -77.60
CA GLY A 516 -22.81 27.76 -77.53
C GLY A 516 -23.35 26.41 -77.06
N LEU A 517 -22.48 25.44 -76.75
CA LEU A 517 -22.82 24.20 -76.06
C LEU A 517 -22.46 24.32 -74.59
N VAL A 518 -23.36 23.88 -73.71
CA VAL A 518 -23.14 23.87 -72.26
C VAL A 518 -22.96 22.42 -71.82
N LYS A 519 -21.78 22.10 -71.27
CA LYS A 519 -21.47 20.79 -70.70
C LYS A 519 -21.47 20.89 -69.18
N ILE A 520 -22.23 20.02 -68.54
CA ILE A 520 -22.38 19.96 -67.09
C ILE A 520 -21.87 18.61 -66.60
N GLY A 521 -21.01 18.60 -65.60
CA GLY A 521 -20.46 17.39 -65.01
C GLY A 521 -20.80 17.29 -63.53
N ILE A 522 -21.10 16.08 -63.08
CA ILE A 522 -21.15 15.73 -61.65
C ILE A 522 -20.55 14.33 -61.46
N GLY A 523 -19.93 14.08 -60.32
CA GLY A 523 -19.35 12.78 -60.02
C GLY A 523 -18.89 12.69 -58.59
N ASP A 524 -18.57 11.48 -58.17
CA ASP A 524 -18.01 11.18 -56.85
C ASP A 524 -16.87 10.17 -56.99
N VAL A 525 -15.81 10.37 -56.21
CA VAL A 525 -14.65 9.48 -56.10
C VAL A 525 -14.78 8.65 -54.84
N THR A 526 -14.68 7.33 -54.96
CA THR A 526 -14.79 6.39 -53.83
C THR A 526 -13.98 6.81 -52.58
N GLY A 527 -14.66 7.15 -51.49
CA GLY A 527 -14.08 7.56 -50.20
C GLY A 527 -13.40 8.93 -50.23
N HIS A 528 -13.01 9.46 -49.07
CA HIS A 528 -12.57 10.85 -48.90
C HIS A 528 -11.05 10.99 -48.66
N GLY A 529 -10.53 12.23 -48.69
CA GLY A 529 -9.14 12.57 -48.38
C GLY A 529 -8.28 12.95 -49.60
N LEU A 530 -6.97 13.03 -49.38
CA LEU A 530 -6.02 13.60 -50.35
C LEU A 530 -6.02 12.87 -51.71
N GLU A 531 -6.03 11.54 -51.71
CA GLU A 531 -5.99 10.74 -52.95
C GLU A 531 -7.24 10.95 -53.81
N SER A 532 -8.42 10.93 -53.17
CA SER A 532 -9.70 11.17 -53.85
C SER A 532 -9.78 12.59 -54.42
N GLY A 533 -9.31 13.57 -53.64
CA GLY A 533 -9.29 14.95 -54.08
C GLY A 533 -8.35 15.25 -55.25
N VAL A 534 -7.23 14.52 -55.35
CA VAL A 534 -6.34 14.59 -56.52
C VAL A 534 -7.02 13.98 -57.75
N LEU A 535 -7.70 12.84 -57.59
CA LEU A 535 -8.40 12.17 -58.69
C LEU A 535 -9.49 13.07 -59.29
N MET A 536 -10.28 13.72 -58.44
CA MET A 536 -11.29 14.68 -58.85
C MET A 536 -10.70 15.83 -59.70
N LEU A 537 -9.58 16.42 -59.27
CA LEU A 537 -8.91 17.48 -60.02
C LEU A 537 -8.39 17.01 -61.39
N MET A 538 -7.93 15.77 -61.47
CA MET A 538 -7.49 15.16 -62.72
C MET A 538 -8.66 14.97 -63.68
N ALA A 539 -9.79 14.46 -63.17
CA ALA A 539 -11.01 14.28 -63.95
C ALA A 539 -11.53 15.62 -64.47
N GLN A 540 -11.63 16.63 -63.60
CA GLN A 540 -12.02 17.99 -63.96
C GLN A 540 -11.13 18.58 -65.08
N THR A 541 -9.81 18.46 -64.94
CA THR A 541 -8.86 18.96 -65.93
C THR A 541 -9.02 18.23 -67.26
N ALA A 542 -9.25 16.91 -67.24
CA ALA A 542 -9.48 16.11 -68.43
C ALA A 542 -10.79 16.49 -69.14
N VAL A 543 -11.91 16.60 -68.40
CA VAL A 543 -13.21 17.05 -68.94
C VAL A 543 -13.06 18.41 -69.62
N ARG A 544 -12.41 19.37 -68.94
CA ARG A 544 -12.21 20.71 -69.49
C ARG A 544 -11.34 20.71 -70.74
N THR A 545 -10.26 19.94 -70.75
CA THR A 545 -9.35 19.81 -71.90
C THR A 545 -10.07 19.23 -73.12
N LEU A 546 -10.84 18.16 -72.92
CA LEU A 546 -11.59 17.52 -74.01
C LEU A 546 -12.73 18.41 -74.53
N THR A 547 -13.36 19.19 -73.65
CA THR A 547 -14.38 20.18 -74.03
C THR A 547 -13.78 21.29 -74.90
N ILE A 548 -12.60 21.83 -74.52
CA ILE A 548 -11.87 22.83 -75.32
C ILE A 548 -11.43 22.25 -76.67
N ALA A 549 -11.06 20.97 -76.71
CA ALA A 549 -10.70 20.27 -77.94
C ALA A 549 -11.90 19.97 -78.86
N ASN A 550 -13.12 20.29 -78.42
CA ASN A 550 -14.37 20.13 -79.16
C ASN A 550 -14.67 18.67 -79.56
N GLU A 551 -14.29 17.70 -78.70
CA GLU A 551 -14.69 16.31 -78.87
C GLU A 551 -16.17 16.17 -78.48
N SER A 552 -16.98 15.67 -79.42
CA SER A 552 -18.45 15.66 -79.31
C SER A 552 -19.03 14.25 -79.24
N ASP A 553 -18.21 13.22 -79.51
CA ASP A 553 -18.62 11.83 -79.36
C ASP A 553 -18.47 11.40 -77.89
N PRO A 554 -19.58 11.11 -77.17
CA PRO A 554 -19.53 10.77 -75.75
C PRO A 554 -18.73 9.49 -75.46
N VAL A 555 -18.77 8.51 -76.38
CA VAL A 555 -18.02 7.24 -76.21
C VAL A 555 -16.53 7.52 -76.24
N ARG A 556 -16.09 8.31 -77.22
CA ARG A 556 -14.68 8.69 -77.35
C ARG A 556 -14.24 9.63 -76.23
N PHE A 557 -15.09 10.57 -75.83
CA PHE A 557 -14.82 11.53 -74.75
C PHE A 557 -14.56 10.81 -73.42
N LEU A 558 -15.51 9.99 -72.97
CA LEU A 558 -15.42 9.28 -71.70
C LEU A 558 -14.30 8.24 -71.72
N ASN A 559 -14.05 7.57 -72.85
CA ASN A 559 -12.94 6.61 -72.93
C ASN A 559 -11.56 7.27 -72.87
N ILE A 560 -11.36 8.42 -73.53
CA ILE A 560 -10.08 9.16 -73.42
C ILE A 560 -9.87 9.63 -71.98
N LEU A 561 -10.91 10.20 -71.36
CA LEU A 561 -10.88 10.60 -69.96
C LEU A 561 -10.52 9.41 -69.06
N ASN A 562 -11.24 8.29 -69.21
CA ASN A 562 -11.01 7.08 -68.43
C ASN A 562 -9.58 6.57 -68.55
N ARG A 563 -9.04 6.51 -69.76
CA ARG A 563 -7.68 6.01 -69.97
C ARG A 563 -6.63 6.89 -69.31
N VAL A 564 -6.79 8.21 -69.37
CA VAL A 564 -5.91 9.15 -68.66
C VAL A 564 -5.98 8.94 -67.16
N ILE A 565 -7.19 8.76 -66.61
CA ILE A 565 -7.38 8.55 -65.18
C ILE A 565 -6.84 7.18 -64.73
N TYR A 566 -7.18 6.11 -65.44
CA TYR A 566 -6.73 4.74 -65.19
C TYR A 566 -5.20 4.63 -65.18
N GLU A 567 -4.51 5.16 -66.20
CA GLU A 567 -3.04 5.10 -66.26
C GLU A 567 -2.37 5.83 -65.08
N ASN A 568 -2.98 6.90 -64.59
CA ASN A 568 -2.47 7.64 -63.44
C ASN A 568 -2.76 6.93 -62.10
N LEU A 569 -3.92 6.31 -61.93
CA LEU A 569 -4.23 5.49 -60.76
C LEU A 569 -3.26 4.31 -60.60
N GLN A 570 -2.96 3.62 -61.71
CA GLN A 570 -1.94 2.55 -61.73
C GLN A 570 -0.56 3.06 -61.33
N ARG A 571 -0.23 4.31 -61.69
CA ARG A 571 1.04 4.94 -61.31
C ARG A 571 1.08 5.35 -59.85
N MET A 572 -0.05 5.79 -59.28
CA MET A 572 -0.18 6.17 -57.87
C MET A 572 -0.26 4.94 -56.96
N GLY A 573 -0.60 3.76 -57.50
CA GLY A 573 -0.86 2.55 -56.71
C GLY A 573 -2.16 2.65 -55.91
N SER A 574 -3.12 3.44 -56.42
CA SER A 574 -4.42 3.69 -55.78
C SER A 574 -5.51 2.85 -56.46
N ASP A 575 -6.43 2.31 -55.67
CA ASP A 575 -7.58 1.49 -56.09
C ASP A 575 -8.89 2.29 -56.19
N LYS A 576 -8.78 3.62 -56.07
CA LYS A 576 -9.89 4.56 -56.18
C LYS A 576 -10.48 4.58 -57.59
N ASN A 577 -11.78 4.77 -57.68
CA ASN A 577 -12.50 5.00 -58.93
C ASN A 577 -13.52 6.14 -58.76
N MET A 578 -14.04 6.63 -59.88
CA MET A 578 -14.93 7.80 -59.91
C MET A 578 -16.21 7.50 -60.71
N SER A 579 -17.36 7.71 -60.11
CA SER A 579 -18.61 7.87 -60.85
C SER A 579 -18.62 9.25 -61.51
N LEU A 580 -19.02 9.35 -62.77
CA LEU A 580 -19.04 10.60 -63.53
C LEU A 580 -20.17 10.60 -64.53
N LEU A 581 -21.04 11.60 -64.43
CA LEU A 581 -22.10 11.90 -65.37
C LEU A 581 -21.82 13.24 -66.06
N LEU A 582 -21.91 13.24 -67.39
CA LEU A 582 -21.79 14.43 -68.23
C LEU A 582 -23.09 14.68 -68.98
N LEU A 583 -23.55 15.93 -68.96
CA LEU A 583 -24.75 16.39 -69.63
C LEU A 583 -24.39 17.45 -70.67
N ASP A 584 -24.76 17.22 -71.93
CA ASP A 584 -24.66 18.19 -73.00
C ASP A 584 -26.02 18.85 -73.24
N TYR A 585 -26.10 20.15 -72.99
CA TYR A 585 -27.28 20.96 -73.22
C TYR A 585 -27.22 21.67 -74.58
N ASP A 586 -28.26 21.44 -75.38
CA ASP A 586 -28.45 22.01 -76.70
C ASP A 586 -29.94 22.35 -76.92
N GLY A 587 -30.29 23.63 -76.91
CA GLY A 587 -31.61 24.13 -77.34
C GLY A 587 -32.81 23.51 -76.63
N GLY A 588 -32.73 23.25 -75.32
CA GLY A 588 -33.80 22.65 -74.52
C GLY A 588 -33.79 21.12 -74.45
N THR A 589 -32.73 20.47 -74.95
CA THR A 589 -32.51 19.02 -74.77
C THR A 589 -31.22 18.77 -74.02
N LEU A 590 -31.28 17.96 -72.96
CA LEU A 590 -30.11 17.43 -72.27
C LEU A 590 -29.78 16.05 -72.83
N ARG A 591 -28.53 15.82 -73.21
CA ARG A 591 -28.01 14.50 -73.55
C ARG A 591 -27.07 14.02 -72.46
N LEU A 592 -27.40 12.93 -71.80
CA LEU A 592 -26.66 12.37 -70.67
C LEU A 592 -25.77 11.22 -71.14
N SER A 593 -24.53 11.18 -70.65
CA SER A 593 -23.58 10.09 -70.87
C SER A 593 -22.67 9.93 -69.65
N GLY A 594 -22.33 8.68 -69.29
CA GLY A 594 -21.60 8.37 -68.06
C GLY A 594 -22.51 7.80 -66.98
N GLN A 595 -21.92 7.42 -65.85
CA GLN A 595 -22.62 6.77 -64.73
C GLN A 595 -22.34 7.54 -63.45
N HIS A 596 -23.41 8.01 -62.81
CA HIS A 596 -23.45 8.60 -61.48
C HIS A 596 -24.85 8.42 -60.89
N GLU A 597 -25.14 8.97 -59.72
CA GLU A 597 -26.49 9.07 -59.18
C GLU A 597 -27.55 9.47 -60.22
N GLU A 598 -28.81 9.12 -59.95
CA GLU A 598 -29.90 9.39 -60.88
C GLU A 598 -30.09 10.89 -61.12
N MET A 599 -30.40 11.28 -62.35
CA MET A 599 -30.82 12.65 -62.61
C MET A 599 -32.31 12.80 -62.28
N ILE A 600 -32.65 13.75 -61.41
CA ILE A 600 -34.04 14.06 -61.05
C ILE A 600 -34.53 15.23 -61.91
N VAL A 601 -35.67 15.07 -62.57
CA VAL A 601 -36.37 16.12 -63.32
C VAL A 601 -37.73 16.38 -62.71
N ILE A 602 -37.95 17.60 -62.22
CA ILE A 602 -39.26 18.07 -61.73
C ILE A 602 -39.91 18.89 -62.84
N ARG A 603 -40.99 18.35 -63.39
CA ARG A 603 -41.77 18.98 -64.46
C ARG A 603 -42.60 20.13 -63.89
N GLN A 604 -42.83 21.18 -64.69
CA GLN A 604 -43.66 22.34 -64.29
C GLN A 604 -45.07 21.95 -63.78
N GLN A 605 -45.64 20.84 -64.26
CA GLN A 605 -46.95 20.32 -63.83
C GLN A 605 -46.90 19.47 -62.53
N GLY A 606 -45.74 19.39 -61.87
CA GLY A 606 -45.55 18.69 -60.59
C GLY A 606 -45.10 17.22 -60.70
N GLY A 607 -44.98 16.68 -61.91
CA GLY A 607 -44.48 15.33 -62.15
C GLY A 607 -42.98 15.22 -61.87
N VAL A 608 -42.55 14.10 -61.31
CA VAL A 608 -41.12 13.78 -61.07
C VAL A 608 -40.73 12.64 -61.99
N GLU A 609 -39.67 12.85 -62.76
CA GLU A 609 -39.04 11.88 -63.64
C GLU A 609 -37.63 11.63 -63.13
N ARG A 610 -37.28 10.36 -62.91
CA ARG A 610 -35.94 9.92 -62.50
C ARG A 610 -35.31 9.21 -63.67
N VAL A 611 -34.13 9.68 -64.07
CA VAL A 611 -33.36 9.11 -65.18
C VAL A 611 -32.21 8.34 -64.58
N ASP A 612 -32.35 7.01 -64.62
CA ASP A 612 -31.31 6.07 -64.24
C ASP A 612 -30.13 6.17 -65.20
N THR A 613 -28.92 6.23 -64.65
CA THR A 613 -27.68 6.38 -65.41
C THR A 613 -26.79 5.14 -65.40
N ASP A 614 -27.17 4.07 -64.69
CA ASP A 614 -26.37 2.84 -64.58
C ASP A 614 -26.05 2.20 -65.93
N ALA A 615 -26.95 2.35 -66.90
CA ALA A 615 -26.76 1.82 -68.26
C ALA A 615 -26.07 2.80 -69.23
N LEU A 616 -25.66 4.00 -68.77
CA LEU A 616 -25.13 5.07 -69.60
C LEU A 616 -23.60 5.23 -69.52
N GLY A 617 -22.93 4.53 -68.60
CA GLY A 617 -21.49 4.56 -68.44
C GLY A 617 -20.95 3.46 -67.55
N PHE A 618 -19.70 3.65 -67.11
CA PHE A 618 -19.01 2.77 -66.18
C PHE A 618 -18.12 3.62 -65.26
N PRO A 619 -17.78 3.19 -64.02
CA PRO A 619 -16.94 3.97 -63.14
C PRO A 619 -15.55 4.21 -63.76
N ILE A 620 -15.17 5.48 -63.82
CA ILE A 620 -13.92 5.98 -64.37
C ILE A 620 -12.76 5.49 -63.50
N GLY A 621 -11.72 4.95 -64.15
CA GLY A 621 -10.52 4.45 -63.48
C GLY A 621 -10.60 3.01 -63.00
N LEU A 622 -11.76 2.35 -63.12
CA LEU A 622 -11.94 0.96 -62.68
C LEU A 622 -11.40 -0.05 -63.70
N GLU A 623 -11.62 0.19 -64.99
CA GLU A 623 -11.16 -0.66 -66.10
C GLU A 623 -10.43 0.18 -67.16
N ALA A 624 -9.54 -0.45 -67.93
CA ALA A 624 -8.69 0.28 -68.88
C ALA A 624 -9.44 0.81 -70.12
N ASP A 625 -10.51 0.13 -70.54
CA ASP A 625 -11.34 0.49 -71.69
C ASP A 625 -12.81 0.35 -71.31
N ILE A 626 -13.59 1.41 -71.54
CA ILE A 626 -15.00 1.48 -71.14
C ILE A 626 -15.95 1.70 -72.31
N GLN A 627 -15.46 1.66 -73.56
CA GLN A 627 -16.26 2.03 -74.75
C GLN A 627 -17.57 1.25 -74.87
N ASP A 628 -17.56 -0.05 -74.55
CA ASP A 628 -18.72 -0.92 -74.66
C ASP A 628 -19.82 -0.62 -73.61
N PHE A 629 -19.49 0.17 -72.58
CA PHE A 629 -20.40 0.54 -71.50
C PHE A 629 -20.95 1.97 -71.63
N VAL A 630 -20.47 2.77 -72.59
CA VAL A 630 -20.94 4.15 -72.77
C VAL A 630 -22.17 4.18 -73.66
N ALA A 631 -23.27 4.70 -73.11
CA ALA A 631 -24.49 4.98 -73.86
C ALA A 631 -24.95 6.43 -73.63
N GLN A 632 -25.99 6.83 -74.36
CA GLN A 632 -26.53 8.18 -74.27
C GLN A 632 -28.05 8.15 -74.24
N VAL A 633 -28.64 8.98 -73.37
CA VAL A 633 -30.09 9.24 -73.35
C VAL A 633 -30.35 10.73 -73.50
N ALA A 634 -31.43 11.08 -74.20
CA ALA A 634 -31.82 12.46 -74.42
C ALA A 634 -33.11 12.76 -73.64
N VAL A 635 -33.08 13.82 -72.83
CA VAL A 635 -34.19 14.29 -72.01
C VAL A 635 -34.54 15.69 -72.47
N LYS A 636 -35.78 15.86 -72.95
CA LYS A 636 -36.27 17.17 -73.38
C LYS A 636 -36.76 17.95 -72.16
N LEU A 637 -36.31 19.19 -72.03
CA LEU A 637 -36.75 20.12 -70.99
C LEU A 637 -37.76 21.13 -71.58
N ASN A 638 -38.76 21.49 -70.78
CA ASN A 638 -39.65 22.61 -71.07
C ASN A 638 -39.35 23.78 -70.12
N PRO A 639 -39.64 25.04 -70.51
CA PRO A 639 -39.47 26.19 -69.63
C PRO A 639 -40.17 25.99 -68.28
N GLY A 640 -39.42 26.18 -67.19
CA GLY A 640 -39.85 25.93 -65.82
C GLY A 640 -39.57 24.53 -65.28
N ASP A 641 -39.08 23.59 -66.09
CA ASP A 641 -38.59 22.29 -65.61
C ASP A 641 -37.27 22.47 -64.83
N ILE A 642 -37.11 21.71 -63.74
CA ILE A 642 -35.95 21.75 -62.85
C ILE A 642 -35.25 20.41 -62.88
N VAL A 643 -33.94 20.43 -63.06
CA VAL A 643 -33.05 19.29 -62.98
C VAL A 643 -32.21 19.39 -61.70
N VAL A 644 -32.12 18.29 -60.96
CA VAL A 644 -31.28 18.17 -59.76
C VAL A 644 -30.31 17.02 -59.97
N LEU A 645 -29.04 17.35 -59.82
CA LEU A 645 -27.93 16.40 -59.75
C LEU A 645 -27.36 16.46 -58.34
N TYR A 646 -27.05 15.32 -57.75
CA TYR A 646 -26.60 15.20 -56.37
C TYR A 646 -25.61 14.04 -56.25
N THR A 647 -24.76 14.09 -55.22
CA THR A 647 -23.96 12.94 -54.79
C THR A 647 -24.65 12.19 -53.66
N ASP A 648 -24.33 10.92 -53.49
CA ASP A 648 -24.97 10.03 -52.50
C ASP A 648 -24.87 10.58 -51.07
N GLY A 649 -23.84 11.35 -50.73
CA GLY A 649 -23.73 12.06 -49.45
C GLY A 649 -24.97 12.92 -49.11
N ILE A 650 -25.68 13.49 -50.10
CA ILE A 650 -26.94 14.21 -49.85
C ILE A 650 -28.06 13.25 -49.42
N THR A 651 -28.17 12.09 -50.08
CA THR A 651 -29.26 11.14 -49.83
C THR A 651 -28.99 10.22 -48.65
N GLU A 652 -27.73 9.86 -48.41
CA GLU A 652 -27.23 9.02 -47.32
C GLU A 652 -26.88 9.83 -46.08
N ALA A 653 -27.05 11.15 -46.11
CA ALA A 653 -26.98 11.98 -44.92
C ALA A 653 -27.94 11.46 -43.82
N GLU A 654 -27.36 11.15 -42.66
CA GLU A 654 -28.04 10.44 -41.58
C GLU A 654 -28.42 11.39 -40.43
N ASN A 655 -29.62 11.21 -39.87
CA ASN A 655 -30.04 11.91 -38.65
C ASN A 655 -29.71 11.11 -37.37
N ALA A 656 -30.00 11.68 -36.19
CA ALA A 656 -29.75 11.02 -34.90
C ALA A 656 -30.48 9.67 -34.69
N SER A 657 -31.48 9.36 -35.51
CA SER A 657 -32.25 8.11 -35.47
C SER A 657 -31.79 7.06 -36.48
N HIS A 658 -30.69 7.31 -37.19
CA HIS A 658 -30.17 6.49 -38.28
C HIS A 658 -31.09 6.42 -39.53
N ASP A 659 -31.91 7.45 -39.74
CA ASP A 659 -32.68 7.59 -40.98
C ASP A 659 -31.90 8.42 -42.00
N PHE A 660 -31.82 7.92 -43.24
CA PHE A 660 -31.26 8.64 -44.38
C PHE A 660 -32.18 9.75 -44.89
N PHE A 661 -31.63 10.86 -45.38
CA PHE A 661 -32.39 11.99 -45.95
C PHE A 661 -33.25 11.52 -47.13
N GLY A 662 -32.67 10.73 -48.02
CA GLY A 662 -33.36 9.99 -49.08
C GLY A 662 -33.89 10.84 -50.24
N LEU A 663 -34.10 10.17 -51.37
CA LEU A 663 -34.55 10.79 -52.63
C LEU A 663 -35.96 11.39 -52.54
N GLU A 664 -36.85 10.77 -51.76
CA GLU A 664 -38.23 11.24 -51.64
C GLU A 664 -38.29 12.64 -51.01
N ARG A 665 -37.49 12.90 -49.98
CA ARG A 665 -37.41 14.21 -49.34
C ARG A 665 -36.75 15.23 -50.25
N LEU A 666 -35.66 14.84 -50.93
CA LEU A 666 -34.99 15.71 -51.91
C LEU A 666 -35.98 16.18 -53.00
N CYS A 667 -36.73 15.25 -53.61
CA CYS A 667 -37.75 15.58 -54.61
C CYS A 667 -38.85 16.48 -54.05
N GLU A 668 -39.31 16.21 -52.82
CA GLU A 668 -40.39 16.98 -52.19
C GLU A 668 -39.97 18.43 -51.87
N VAL A 669 -38.75 18.64 -51.38
CA VAL A 669 -38.21 19.98 -51.12
C VAL A 669 -38.14 20.79 -52.42
N VAL A 670 -37.62 20.19 -53.49
CA VAL A 670 -37.53 20.88 -54.80
C VAL A 670 -38.94 21.17 -55.34
N ARG A 671 -39.89 20.23 -55.22
CA ARG A 671 -41.28 20.41 -55.67
C ARG A 671 -41.97 21.57 -54.96
N GLN A 672 -41.81 21.69 -53.64
CA GLN A 672 -42.41 22.78 -52.84
C GLN A 672 -41.84 24.15 -53.23
N HIS A 673 -40.57 24.19 -53.64
CA HIS A 673 -39.84 25.41 -53.95
C HIS A 673 -39.64 25.67 -55.44
N ALA A 674 -40.31 24.91 -56.32
CA ALA A 674 -40.12 24.98 -57.78
C ALA A 674 -40.37 26.38 -58.40
N HIS A 675 -41.12 27.23 -57.69
CA HIS A 675 -41.39 28.61 -58.07
C HIS A 675 -40.20 29.57 -57.87
N LEU A 676 -39.20 29.18 -57.05
CA LEU A 676 -38.02 29.99 -56.74
C LEU A 676 -36.93 29.91 -57.82
N SER A 677 -35.88 30.73 -57.71
CA SER A 677 -34.69 30.64 -58.58
C SER A 677 -33.90 29.36 -58.33
N ALA A 678 -33.08 28.91 -59.28
CA ALA A 678 -32.22 27.72 -59.07
C ALA A 678 -31.33 27.84 -57.83
N ARG A 679 -30.83 29.05 -57.53
CA ARG A 679 -30.01 29.35 -56.35
C ARG A 679 -30.79 29.19 -55.06
N ASP A 680 -32.00 29.74 -55.01
CA ASP A 680 -32.83 29.65 -53.81
C ASP A 680 -33.31 28.22 -53.58
N ILE A 681 -33.60 27.46 -54.64
CA ILE A 681 -33.91 26.02 -54.56
C ILE A 681 -32.73 25.25 -53.97
N CYS A 682 -31.52 25.48 -54.49
CA CYS A 682 -30.30 24.88 -53.98
C CYS A 682 -30.11 25.17 -52.48
N GLN A 683 -30.28 26.43 -52.07
CA GLN A 683 -30.19 26.81 -50.66
C GLN A 683 -31.26 26.14 -49.78
N GLN A 684 -32.51 26.03 -50.26
CA GLN A 684 -33.58 25.36 -49.49
C GLN A 684 -33.31 23.87 -49.30
N ILE A 685 -32.69 23.20 -50.28
CA ILE A 685 -32.27 21.80 -50.14
C ILE A 685 -31.21 21.69 -49.05
N VAL A 686 -30.18 22.56 -49.09
CA VAL A 686 -29.10 22.58 -48.09
C VAL A 686 -29.63 22.89 -46.69
N ASP A 687 -30.48 23.90 -46.53
CA ASP A 687 -31.04 24.27 -45.23
C ASP A 687 -31.92 23.15 -44.64
N THR A 688 -32.68 22.45 -45.50
CA THR A 688 -33.51 21.31 -45.10
C THR A 688 -32.65 20.11 -44.71
N LEU A 689 -31.58 19.84 -45.46
CA LEU A 689 -30.59 18.79 -45.17
C LEU A 689 -29.94 19.02 -43.80
N TYR A 690 -29.45 20.23 -43.54
CA TYR A 690 -28.84 20.57 -42.23
C TYR A 690 -29.83 20.52 -41.07
N SER A 691 -31.08 20.93 -41.32
CA SER A 691 -32.15 20.81 -40.33
C SER A 691 -32.51 19.36 -40.02
N PHE A 692 -32.36 18.46 -41.00
CA PHE A 692 -32.58 17.02 -40.85
C PHE A 692 -31.45 16.34 -40.06
N ILE A 693 -30.19 16.64 -40.38
CA ILE A 693 -29.00 16.05 -39.73
C ILE A 693 -28.83 16.56 -38.28
N GLN A 694 -29.29 17.77 -37.97
CA GLN A 694 -29.25 18.37 -36.61
C GLN A 694 -27.85 18.42 -35.97
N GLY A 695 -26.80 18.56 -36.80
CA GLY A 695 -25.41 18.63 -36.33
C GLY A 695 -24.75 17.28 -36.06
N HIS A 696 -25.34 16.17 -36.52
CA HIS A 696 -24.63 14.88 -36.63
C HIS A 696 -23.47 14.94 -37.62
N THR A 697 -22.54 13.98 -37.48
CA THR A 697 -21.35 13.85 -38.32
C THR A 697 -21.74 13.59 -39.77
N ILE A 698 -21.18 14.37 -40.68
CA ILE A 698 -21.24 14.13 -42.13
C ILE A 698 -20.11 13.16 -42.46
N PHE A 699 -20.44 12.00 -43.02
CA PHE A 699 -19.47 10.93 -43.29
C PHE A 699 -18.96 10.92 -44.73
N ASP A 700 -19.67 11.59 -45.65
CA ASP A 700 -19.30 11.69 -47.05
C ASP A 700 -19.49 13.11 -47.60
N ASP A 701 -18.85 13.39 -48.72
CA ASP A 701 -18.92 14.70 -49.35
C ASP A 701 -20.34 15.02 -49.83
N LEU A 702 -20.73 16.29 -49.73
CA LEU A 702 -22.06 16.74 -50.07
C LEU A 702 -22.01 17.65 -51.29
N THR A 703 -22.46 17.17 -52.45
CA THR A 703 -22.52 17.96 -53.69
C THR A 703 -23.90 17.97 -54.30
N LEU A 704 -24.29 19.16 -54.75
CA LEU A 704 -25.61 19.43 -55.29
C LEU A 704 -25.52 20.44 -56.44
N LEU A 705 -26.16 20.15 -57.56
CA LEU A 705 -26.32 21.07 -58.68
C LEU A 705 -27.78 21.15 -59.10
N VAL A 706 -28.34 22.36 -59.05
CA VAL A 706 -29.72 22.65 -59.46
C VAL A 706 -29.70 23.46 -60.75
N ILE A 707 -30.44 22.99 -61.75
CA ILE A 707 -30.54 23.60 -63.08
C ILE A 707 -32.02 23.85 -63.37
N LYS A 708 -32.40 25.07 -63.75
CA LYS A 708 -33.78 25.42 -64.09
C LYS A 708 -33.82 26.02 -65.50
N GLN A 709 -34.67 25.47 -66.37
CA GLN A 709 -34.84 26.03 -67.70
C GLN A 709 -35.74 27.28 -67.65
N VAL A 710 -35.28 28.37 -68.27
CA VAL A 710 -35.95 29.69 -68.24
C VAL A 710 -36.85 29.90 -69.45
#